data_AF-A0A3A4NDG0-F1
#
_entry.id   AF-A0A3A4NDG0-F1
#
_cell.length_a   1.000
_cell.length_b   1.000
_cell.length_c   1.000
_cell.angle_alpha   90.00
_cell.angle_beta   90.00
_cell.angle_gamma   90.00
#
_symmetry.space_group_name_H-M   'P 1'
#
loop_
_entity.id
_entity.type
_entity.pdbx_description
1 polymer ?
#
loop_
_entity_poly.entity_id
_entity_poly.type
_entity_poly.pdbx_seq_one_letter_code
_entity_poly.pdbx_strand_id
1 'polypeptide(L)'
;MKAVVRDALGNAAEGGWSQEYMVAPKLEVSSVTTDKASPQAAEMATVRWKVIATGGVGSYRYEFRTTDGQVEKTEQTGALPTWDWSPKVPGTYRVKVVVRDAIGNAADNGWSSPYLVAPPLVASLLSPDPVSPQVAGMAKVRWKVDTTGGVGNRTIEFRTTDGKEEKREQGGTSLLWDWSPQAPGTYKVKAVVRDEIGNAVGSGWSPEYLVVPKLRIISASPDKFPPQAAAVSTVRWRVNAAGGVGEREYSFWISDGTLERAEQKGFSPTWDWSPGDPGIYRVKGIVRDAIGNVVESGWSPEYRIELTAGLNSLIAVMPVENLTGMPVAVHAVRKSLVQDLRRKGLNILGEDLLEKFLERHRVRYTGGLNRELGEALREETGTNGVLFPTLELSDDAVPPKIALIARLISTHRNADILWVDSTGMAGNDAPGFLLLGLINDPALLWEKARERVTGSLLEYLSGKTTRDARTVERRFLPKSFHGVPPKVAAGKETLSIAVLPFRNESTRRNAGEIMALHFIRELSRTGNIDVVEPGEVRQVLLRSRTIMEGGLSLPQADILHAALNVDLVLTGIVMEYQDYVGGWGNPKVEFSARVFDMKTRQIVWSSSSYNEGDDGVYFFNLGKINTAHGMASGMVRAAVRKMEAVFKPREDHPAEANPSGVR
;
A
#
# COMPACT_ATOMS: atom_id res chain seq x y z
N MET A 1 32.55 -95.81 -68.39
CA MET A 1 33.56 -95.91 -69.46
C MET A 1 34.07 -97.35 -69.53
N LYS A 2 34.45 -97.86 -70.72
CA LYS A 2 35.00 -99.21 -70.91
C LYS A 2 36.22 -99.12 -71.84
N ALA A 3 37.32 -99.80 -71.50
CA ALA A 3 38.52 -99.85 -72.33
C ALA A 3 38.58 -101.18 -73.08
N VAL A 4 38.90 -101.12 -74.36
CA VAL A 4 39.10 -102.29 -75.22
C VAL A 4 40.52 -102.23 -75.76
N VAL A 5 41.29 -103.26 -75.49
CA VAL A 5 42.65 -103.41 -76.02
C VAL A 5 42.64 -104.52 -77.05
N ARG A 6 43.21 -104.25 -78.22
CA ARG A 6 43.33 -105.21 -79.32
C ARG A 6 44.78 -105.45 -79.65
N ASP A 7 45.14 -106.71 -79.93
CA ASP A 7 46.46 -107.06 -80.44
C ASP A 7 46.50 -107.04 -81.99
N ALA A 8 47.72 -107.17 -82.54
CA ALA A 8 47.97 -107.11 -83.98
C ALA A 8 47.46 -108.35 -84.76
N LEU A 9 46.99 -109.40 -84.08
CA LEU A 9 46.38 -110.59 -84.68
C LEU A 9 44.85 -110.55 -84.63
N GLY A 10 44.27 -109.46 -84.10
CA GLY A 10 42.83 -109.20 -84.10
C GLY A 10 42.10 -109.68 -82.85
N ASN A 11 42.80 -110.18 -81.83
CA ASN A 11 42.18 -110.58 -80.57
C ASN A 11 41.89 -109.35 -79.70
N ALA A 12 40.73 -109.32 -79.05
CA ALA A 12 40.29 -108.21 -78.21
C ALA A 12 40.03 -108.68 -76.77
N ALA A 13 40.56 -107.95 -75.79
CA ALA A 13 40.19 -108.07 -74.38
C ALA A 13 39.46 -106.79 -73.95
N GLU A 14 38.27 -106.95 -73.37
CA GLU A 14 37.45 -105.83 -72.91
C GLU A 14 37.39 -105.82 -71.38
N GLY A 15 37.77 -104.70 -70.74
CA GLY A 15 37.61 -104.53 -69.29
C GLY A 15 36.14 -104.34 -68.88
N GLY A 16 35.76 -104.55 -67.62
CA GLY A 16 34.39 -104.28 -67.15
C GLY A 16 33.97 -102.80 -67.30
N TRP A 17 32.65 -102.53 -67.29
CA TRP A 17 32.16 -101.15 -67.21
C TRP A 17 32.61 -100.51 -65.89
N SER A 18 33.04 -99.25 -65.94
CA SER A 18 33.24 -98.45 -64.72
C SER A 18 31.93 -98.38 -63.92
N GLN A 19 32.03 -98.17 -62.60
CA GLN A 19 30.87 -97.82 -61.77
C GLN A 19 30.12 -96.62 -62.37
N GLU A 20 28.80 -96.58 -62.16
CA GLU A 20 27.96 -95.45 -62.55
C GLU A 20 28.50 -94.16 -61.92
N TYR A 21 28.70 -93.14 -62.75
CA TYR A 21 29.15 -91.83 -62.32
C TYR A 21 28.07 -90.80 -62.63
N MET A 22 27.58 -90.12 -61.60
CA MET A 22 26.59 -89.07 -61.73
C MET A 22 27.29 -87.73 -61.95
N VAL A 23 27.01 -87.08 -63.08
CA VAL A 23 27.47 -85.71 -63.35
C VAL A 23 26.40 -84.75 -62.86
N ALA A 24 26.66 -84.06 -61.74
CA ALA A 24 25.74 -83.04 -61.21
C ALA A 24 25.79 -81.75 -62.07
N PRO A 25 24.70 -80.97 -62.14
CA PRO A 25 24.72 -79.64 -62.74
C PRO A 25 25.78 -78.75 -62.09
N LYS A 26 26.33 -77.78 -62.83
CA LYS A 26 27.31 -76.81 -62.32
C LYS A 26 26.72 -76.05 -61.12
N LEU A 27 27.51 -75.84 -60.07
CA LEU A 27 27.13 -75.01 -58.94
C LEU A 27 26.99 -73.55 -59.40
N GLU A 28 25.81 -72.98 -59.20
CA GLU A 28 25.46 -71.60 -59.53
C GLU A 28 24.86 -70.90 -58.31
N VAL A 29 25.20 -69.62 -58.14
CA VAL A 29 24.76 -68.80 -57.00
C VAL A 29 24.06 -67.56 -57.55
N SER A 30 22.82 -67.33 -57.14
CA SER A 30 22.04 -66.17 -57.56
C SER A 30 22.57 -64.87 -56.95
N SER A 31 22.19 -63.73 -57.53
CA SER A 31 22.35 -62.44 -56.84
C SER A 31 21.70 -62.47 -55.45
N VAL A 32 22.33 -61.82 -54.48
CA VAL A 32 21.77 -61.67 -53.13
C VAL A 32 20.56 -60.72 -53.12
N THR A 33 19.62 -60.98 -52.22
CA THR A 33 18.46 -60.11 -51.94
C THR A 33 18.41 -59.71 -50.47
N THR A 34 17.77 -58.57 -50.17
CA THR A 34 17.63 -58.01 -48.82
C THR A 34 16.17 -57.78 -48.46
N ASP A 35 15.81 -57.96 -47.19
CA ASP A 35 14.48 -57.61 -46.66
C ASP A 35 14.27 -56.08 -46.54
N LYS A 36 15.36 -55.31 -46.38
CA LYS A 36 15.35 -53.84 -46.29
C LYS A 36 16.19 -53.20 -47.38
N ALA A 37 15.59 -52.30 -48.14
CA ALA A 37 16.27 -51.55 -49.20
C ALA A 37 17.32 -50.58 -48.64
N SER A 38 18.36 -50.31 -49.42
CA SER A 38 19.33 -49.26 -49.12
C SER A 38 18.72 -47.88 -49.39
N PRO A 39 19.05 -46.83 -48.60
CA PRO A 39 19.93 -46.83 -47.43
C PRO A 39 19.26 -47.25 -46.12
N GLN A 40 20.07 -47.70 -45.15
CA GLN A 40 19.67 -47.93 -43.76
C GLN A 40 20.56 -47.13 -42.80
N ALA A 41 20.07 -46.75 -41.63
CA ALA A 41 20.88 -46.08 -40.61
C ALA A 41 21.64 -47.11 -39.75
N ALA A 42 22.92 -46.83 -39.46
CA ALA A 42 23.71 -47.65 -38.55
C ALA A 42 23.02 -47.80 -37.19
N GLU A 43 23.15 -48.98 -36.57
CA GLU A 43 22.57 -49.33 -35.26
C GLU A 43 21.03 -49.29 -35.15
N MET A 44 20.31 -48.93 -36.22
CA MET A 44 18.86 -48.77 -36.21
C MET A 44 18.10 -49.93 -36.85
N ALA A 45 18.77 -50.76 -37.66
CA ALA A 45 18.13 -51.86 -38.38
C ALA A 45 19.03 -53.10 -38.51
N THR A 46 18.39 -54.27 -38.54
CA THR A 46 19.02 -55.54 -38.93
C THR A 46 18.54 -55.89 -40.34
N VAL A 47 19.48 -56.02 -41.28
CA VAL A 47 19.24 -56.33 -42.69
C VAL A 47 19.50 -57.81 -42.94
N ARG A 48 18.49 -58.54 -43.39
CA ARG A 48 18.59 -59.96 -43.74
C ARG A 48 18.99 -60.12 -45.20
N TRP A 49 20.19 -60.63 -45.43
CA TRP A 49 20.67 -61.03 -46.74
C TRP A 49 20.30 -62.48 -47.02
N LYS A 50 19.79 -62.77 -48.22
CA LYS A 50 19.42 -64.11 -48.68
C LYS A 50 20.05 -64.40 -50.04
N VAL A 51 20.47 -65.64 -50.24
CA VAL A 51 20.99 -66.13 -51.51
C VAL A 51 20.34 -67.47 -51.88
N ILE A 52 20.33 -67.81 -53.15
CA ILE A 52 19.89 -69.12 -53.65
C ILE A 52 21.07 -69.77 -54.37
N ALA A 53 21.37 -71.02 -54.03
CA ALA A 53 22.37 -71.84 -54.72
C ALA A 53 21.70 -73.07 -55.35
N THR A 54 22.06 -73.38 -56.59
CA THR A 54 21.53 -74.50 -57.37
C THR A 54 22.67 -75.28 -58.05
N GLY A 55 22.50 -76.59 -58.25
CA GLY A 55 23.57 -77.46 -58.78
C GLY A 55 24.65 -77.80 -57.76
N GLY A 56 25.73 -78.47 -58.16
CA GLY A 56 26.76 -78.98 -57.23
C GLY A 56 26.38 -80.28 -56.53
N VAL A 57 27.25 -80.76 -55.63
CA VAL A 57 27.14 -82.08 -55.00
C VAL A 57 27.00 -81.97 -53.48
N GLY A 58 25.93 -82.55 -52.92
CA GLY A 58 25.72 -82.64 -51.47
C GLY A 58 25.26 -81.34 -50.81
N SER A 59 25.54 -81.17 -49.52
CA SER A 59 25.14 -79.98 -48.75
C SER A 59 26.05 -78.78 -49.04
N TYR A 60 25.48 -77.58 -48.91
CA TYR A 60 26.21 -76.33 -49.15
C TYR A 60 26.74 -75.71 -47.86
N ARG A 61 27.91 -75.09 -47.97
CA ARG A 61 28.46 -74.17 -46.98
C ARG A 61 28.55 -72.78 -47.60
N TYR A 62 27.93 -71.81 -46.95
CA TYR A 62 27.86 -70.41 -47.36
C TYR A 62 28.87 -69.58 -46.58
N GLU A 63 29.59 -68.70 -47.27
CA GLU A 63 30.49 -67.70 -46.70
C GLU A 63 30.06 -66.31 -47.17
N PHE A 64 29.43 -65.54 -46.27
CA PHE A 64 29.04 -64.15 -46.51
C PHE A 64 30.22 -63.23 -46.23
N ARG A 65 30.56 -62.41 -47.23
CA ARG A 65 31.62 -61.40 -47.15
C ARG A 65 31.06 -60.01 -47.43
N THR A 66 31.57 -59.03 -46.69
CA THR A 66 31.34 -57.61 -46.92
C THR A 66 32.61 -56.95 -47.42
N THR A 67 32.46 -55.86 -48.18
CA THR A 67 33.56 -54.92 -48.44
C THR A 67 33.05 -53.49 -48.44
N ASP A 68 33.83 -52.58 -47.88
CA ASP A 68 33.64 -51.12 -47.96
C ASP A 68 34.44 -50.48 -49.12
N GLY A 69 35.06 -51.31 -49.97
CA GLY A 69 35.97 -50.89 -51.03
C GLY A 69 37.44 -50.77 -50.61
N GLN A 70 37.75 -50.89 -49.32
CA GLN A 70 39.12 -50.91 -48.79
C GLN A 70 39.47 -52.29 -48.23
N VAL A 71 38.57 -52.88 -47.43
CA VAL A 71 38.79 -54.16 -46.74
C VAL A 71 37.71 -55.16 -47.13
N GLU A 72 38.09 -56.41 -47.40
CA GLU A 72 37.16 -57.53 -47.45
C GLU A 72 37.11 -58.20 -46.08
N LYS A 73 35.89 -58.42 -45.56
CA LYS A 73 35.67 -59.08 -44.28
C LYS A 73 34.69 -60.23 -44.43
N THR A 74 35.05 -61.40 -43.90
CA THR A 74 34.13 -62.53 -43.76
C THR A 74 33.28 -62.32 -42.52
N GLU A 75 31.95 -62.25 -42.70
CA GLU A 75 31.01 -61.94 -41.62
C GLU A 75 30.33 -63.20 -41.07
N GLN A 76 29.97 -64.15 -41.93
CA GLN A 76 29.33 -65.40 -41.52
C GLN A 76 29.80 -66.55 -42.40
N THR A 77 30.14 -67.69 -41.77
CA THR A 77 30.36 -68.96 -42.47
C THR A 77 29.46 -70.03 -41.84
N GLY A 78 28.70 -70.79 -42.64
CA GLY A 78 27.80 -71.81 -42.11
C GLY A 78 26.95 -72.51 -43.17
N ALA A 79 25.93 -73.25 -42.73
CA ALA A 79 25.02 -73.99 -43.61
C ALA A 79 23.78 -73.18 -44.04
N LEU A 80 23.58 -71.98 -43.51
CA LEU A 80 22.40 -71.17 -43.74
C LEU A 80 22.55 -70.29 -45.00
N PRO A 81 21.54 -70.25 -45.90
CA PRO A 81 21.52 -69.39 -47.08
C PRO A 81 21.17 -67.93 -46.73
N THR A 82 21.18 -67.56 -45.45
CA THR A 82 20.79 -66.25 -44.95
C THR A 82 21.74 -65.73 -43.90
N TRP A 83 21.90 -64.41 -43.84
CA TRP A 83 22.72 -63.70 -42.86
C TRP A 83 22.02 -62.43 -42.39
N ASP A 84 21.89 -62.27 -41.07
CA ASP A 84 21.31 -61.07 -40.45
C ASP A 84 22.44 -60.10 -40.05
N TRP A 85 22.45 -58.93 -40.68
CA TRP A 85 23.50 -57.93 -40.53
C TRP A 85 22.98 -56.68 -39.84
N SER A 86 23.58 -56.32 -38.71
CA SER A 86 23.35 -55.04 -38.04
C SER A 86 24.57 -54.14 -38.25
N PRO A 87 24.59 -53.27 -39.28
CA PRO A 87 25.73 -52.41 -39.54
C PRO A 87 25.93 -51.39 -38.41
N LYS A 88 27.15 -51.34 -37.86
CA LYS A 88 27.52 -50.40 -36.79
C LYS A 88 28.29 -49.18 -37.31
N VAL A 89 29.02 -49.34 -38.40
CA VAL A 89 29.86 -48.30 -38.96
C VAL A 89 29.18 -47.74 -40.22
N PRO A 90 29.00 -46.41 -40.32
CA PRO A 90 28.50 -45.77 -41.54
C PRO A 90 29.48 -45.96 -42.69
N GLY A 91 28.96 -46.20 -43.88
CA GLY A 91 29.78 -46.51 -45.05
C GLY A 91 28.96 -47.07 -46.20
N THR A 92 29.63 -47.34 -47.31
CA THR A 92 29.00 -48.00 -48.47
C THR A 92 29.57 -49.39 -48.61
N TYR A 93 28.73 -50.40 -48.45
CA TYR A 93 29.14 -51.79 -48.42
C TYR A 93 28.68 -52.55 -49.67
N ARG A 94 29.41 -53.59 -50.06
CA ARG A 94 28.92 -54.60 -51.00
C ARG A 94 29.01 -55.98 -50.35
N VAL A 95 28.09 -56.86 -50.72
CA VAL A 95 28.01 -58.22 -50.17
C VAL A 95 28.27 -59.23 -51.29
N LYS A 96 29.09 -60.24 -50.99
CA LYS A 96 29.38 -61.39 -51.86
C LYS A 96 29.18 -62.65 -51.04
N VAL A 97 28.63 -63.69 -51.66
CA VAL A 97 28.46 -64.99 -51.01
C VAL A 97 29.19 -66.05 -51.82
N VAL A 98 30.18 -66.68 -51.19
CA VAL A 98 30.87 -67.83 -51.74
C VAL A 98 30.17 -69.08 -51.21
N VAL A 99 29.70 -69.93 -52.12
CA VAL A 99 29.04 -71.19 -51.78
C VAL A 99 29.95 -72.34 -52.17
N ARG A 100 30.15 -73.28 -51.24
CA ARG A 100 30.93 -74.50 -51.45
C ARG A 100 30.05 -75.73 -51.29
N ASP A 101 30.16 -76.68 -52.20
CA ASP A 101 29.47 -77.97 -52.09
C ASP A 101 30.28 -78.99 -51.24
N ALA A 102 29.74 -80.20 -51.05
CA ALA A 102 30.32 -81.20 -50.15
C ALA A 102 31.66 -81.79 -50.63
N ILE A 103 31.97 -81.66 -51.92
CA ILE A 103 33.22 -82.16 -52.53
C ILE A 103 34.23 -81.04 -52.81
N GLY A 104 33.91 -79.80 -52.43
CA GLY A 104 34.81 -78.66 -52.43
C GLY A 104 34.71 -77.74 -53.65
N ASN A 105 33.76 -77.97 -54.57
CA ASN A 105 33.51 -77.04 -55.67
C ASN A 105 32.98 -75.73 -55.09
N ALA A 106 33.45 -74.60 -55.63
CA ALA A 106 33.05 -73.27 -55.18
C ALA A 106 32.48 -72.44 -56.33
N ALA A 107 31.43 -71.68 -56.04
CA ALA A 107 30.89 -70.64 -56.90
C ALA A 107 30.50 -69.44 -56.05
N ASP A 108 30.48 -68.26 -56.66
CA ASP A 108 30.04 -67.02 -56.01
C ASP A 108 29.14 -66.21 -56.94
N ASN A 109 28.44 -65.24 -56.36
CA ASN A 109 27.50 -64.38 -57.06
C ASN A 109 28.07 -62.99 -57.40
N GLY A 110 29.39 -62.80 -57.30
CA GLY A 110 30.03 -61.49 -57.39
C GLY A 110 29.62 -60.54 -56.26
N TRP A 111 30.04 -59.28 -56.39
CA TRP A 111 29.67 -58.23 -55.43
C TRP A 111 28.29 -57.65 -55.76
N SER A 112 27.44 -57.50 -54.74
CA SER A 112 26.14 -56.83 -54.85
C SER A 112 26.26 -55.37 -55.31
N SER A 113 25.13 -54.77 -55.69
CA SER A 113 25.00 -53.30 -55.76
C SER A 113 25.42 -52.65 -54.44
N PRO A 114 25.94 -51.40 -54.47
CA PRO A 114 26.32 -50.66 -53.26
C PRO A 114 25.15 -50.53 -52.27
N TYR A 115 25.42 -50.84 -51.00
CA TYR A 115 24.50 -50.73 -49.88
C TYR A 115 24.98 -49.65 -48.93
N LEU A 116 24.34 -48.48 -48.99
CA LEU A 116 24.64 -47.33 -48.15
C LEU A 116 24.11 -47.51 -46.72
N VAL A 117 25.00 -47.34 -45.75
CA VAL A 117 24.71 -47.25 -44.32
C VAL A 117 24.97 -45.81 -43.88
N ALA A 118 23.91 -45.08 -43.52
CA ALA A 118 23.98 -43.72 -43.03
C ALA A 118 24.41 -43.66 -41.55
N PRO A 119 24.92 -42.52 -41.04
CA PRO A 119 25.14 -42.31 -39.61
C PRO A 119 23.88 -42.59 -38.77
N PRO A 120 24.02 -43.04 -37.51
CA PRO A 120 22.86 -43.30 -36.65
C PRO A 120 22.07 -42.01 -36.41
N LEU A 121 20.74 -42.12 -36.33
CA LEU A 121 19.88 -40.99 -36.01
C LEU A 121 20.06 -40.60 -34.54
N VAL A 122 20.46 -39.35 -34.28
CA VAL A 122 20.70 -38.81 -32.93
C VAL A 122 19.92 -37.51 -32.76
N ALA A 123 19.36 -37.31 -31.56
CA ALA A 123 18.70 -36.09 -31.12
C ALA A 123 19.36 -35.56 -29.85
N SER A 124 19.68 -34.27 -29.79
CA SER A 124 20.25 -33.63 -28.59
C SER A 124 19.18 -33.36 -27.53
N LEU A 125 19.63 -33.16 -26.28
CA LEU A 125 18.75 -32.68 -25.20
C LEU A 125 18.27 -31.26 -25.52
N LEU A 126 17.01 -30.96 -25.22
CA LEU A 126 16.41 -29.66 -25.56
C LEU A 126 16.90 -28.54 -24.64
N SER A 127 17.06 -27.35 -25.21
CA SER A 127 17.35 -26.12 -24.47
C SER A 127 16.17 -25.13 -24.57
N PRO A 128 15.67 -24.59 -23.45
CA PRO A 128 14.63 -23.56 -23.44
C PRO A 128 15.20 -22.14 -23.48
N ASP A 129 14.49 -21.24 -24.14
CA ASP A 129 14.70 -19.79 -24.10
C ASP A 129 13.34 -19.05 -24.05
N PRO A 130 12.99 -18.32 -22.97
CA PRO A 130 13.79 -18.07 -21.78
C PRO A 130 13.87 -19.27 -20.82
N VAL A 131 14.88 -19.24 -19.93
CA VAL A 131 15.10 -20.28 -18.90
C VAL A 131 14.00 -20.28 -17.83
N SER A 132 13.88 -21.40 -17.13
CA SER A 132 12.96 -21.55 -15.98
C SER A 132 13.42 -20.69 -14.79
N PRO A 133 12.50 -20.18 -13.95
CA PRO A 133 11.04 -20.29 -14.02
C PRO A 133 10.36 -19.15 -14.79
N GLN A 134 9.14 -19.41 -15.27
CA GLN A 134 8.34 -18.46 -16.07
C GLN A 134 6.88 -18.38 -15.62
N VAL A 135 6.15 -17.35 -16.04
CA VAL A 135 4.76 -17.09 -15.59
C VAL A 135 3.72 -17.68 -16.55
N ALA A 136 2.75 -18.42 -15.99
CA ALA A 136 1.63 -19.00 -16.72
C ALA A 136 0.81 -17.95 -17.48
N GLY A 137 0.57 -18.20 -18.76
CA GLY A 137 -0.21 -17.35 -19.66
C GLY A 137 0.46 -16.03 -20.04
N MET A 138 1.74 -15.84 -19.71
CA MET A 138 2.55 -14.66 -20.11
C MET A 138 3.82 -15.06 -20.86
N ALA A 139 4.39 -16.22 -20.54
CA ALA A 139 5.62 -16.70 -21.15
C ALA A 139 5.40 -17.30 -22.56
N LYS A 140 6.37 -17.05 -23.44
CA LYS A 140 6.54 -17.73 -24.72
C LYS A 140 7.94 -18.36 -24.73
N VAL A 141 7.99 -19.67 -24.50
CA VAL A 141 9.23 -20.43 -24.32
C VAL A 141 9.59 -21.17 -25.59
N ARG A 142 10.71 -20.80 -26.20
CA ARG A 142 11.26 -21.47 -27.38
C ARG A 142 12.11 -22.66 -26.97
N TRP A 143 11.72 -23.84 -27.41
CA TRP A 143 12.50 -25.06 -27.29
C TRP A 143 13.20 -25.39 -28.60
N LYS A 144 14.49 -25.72 -28.51
CA LYS A 144 15.32 -26.15 -29.65
C LYS A 144 15.80 -27.57 -29.44
N VAL A 145 15.74 -28.38 -30.51
CA VAL A 145 16.41 -29.69 -30.61
C VAL A 145 17.35 -29.67 -31.80
N ASP A 146 18.53 -30.27 -31.66
CA ASP A 146 19.45 -30.51 -32.78
C ASP A 146 19.43 -32.00 -33.15
N THR A 147 19.47 -32.30 -34.45
CA THR A 147 19.37 -33.68 -34.96
C THR A 147 20.46 -33.95 -35.98
N THR A 148 21.05 -35.14 -35.93
CA THR A 148 22.10 -35.58 -36.87
C THR A 148 21.88 -37.03 -37.30
N GLY A 149 22.39 -37.43 -38.46
CA GLY A 149 22.29 -38.80 -38.98
C GLY A 149 20.87 -39.23 -39.34
N GLY A 150 20.64 -40.54 -39.52
CA GLY A 150 19.40 -41.08 -40.06
C GLY A 150 19.29 -40.97 -41.58
N VAL A 151 18.20 -41.50 -42.14
CA VAL A 151 17.96 -41.58 -43.58
C VAL A 151 16.89 -40.59 -44.03
N GLY A 152 17.22 -39.76 -45.03
CA GLY A 152 16.26 -38.87 -45.67
C GLY A 152 15.80 -37.70 -44.79
N ASN A 153 14.58 -37.23 -45.05
CA ASN A 153 13.97 -36.13 -44.30
C ASN A 153 13.56 -36.54 -42.88
N ARG A 154 13.55 -35.57 -41.96
CA ARG A 154 13.26 -35.81 -40.53
C ARG A 154 11.99 -35.09 -40.12
N THR A 155 11.18 -35.77 -39.31
CA THR A 155 10.03 -35.19 -38.62
C THR A 155 10.28 -35.22 -37.12
N ILE A 156 9.82 -34.18 -36.44
CA ILE A 156 10.07 -33.92 -35.03
C ILE A 156 8.71 -33.74 -34.36
N GLU A 157 8.51 -34.46 -33.26
CA GLU A 157 7.32 -34.39 -32.43
C GLU A 157 7.71 -33.96 -31.01
N PHE A 158 7.29 -32.76 -30.62
CA PHE A 158 7.50 -32.23 -29.27
C PHE A 158 6.39 -32.70 -28.32
N ARG A 159 6.79 -33.14 -27.14
CA ARG A 159 5.89 -33.61 -26.10
C ARG A 159 6.23 -32.99 -24.76
N THR A 160 5.19 -32.70 -23.98
CA THR A 160 5.26 -32.19 -22.61
C THR A 160 4.76 -33.25 -21.65
N THR A 161 5.22 -33.19 -20.41
CA THR A 161 4.61 -33.90 -19.28
C THR A 161 4.66 -33.07 -18.02
N ASP A 162 3.64 -33.16 -17.19
CA ASP A 162 3.59 -32.61 -15.83
C ASP A 162 3.88 -33.68 -14.75
N GLY A 163 4.34 -34.87 -15.18
CA GLY A 163 4.55 -36.04 -14.33
C GLY A 163 3.31 -36.93 -14.15
N LYS A 164 2.13 -36.47 -14.55
CA LYS A 164 0.88 -37.27 -14.53
C LYS A 164 0.50 -37.73 -15.93
N GLU A 165 0.53 -36.81 -16.89
CA GLU A 165 0.12 -37.08 -18.28
C GLU A 165 1.22 -36.67 -19.26
N GLU A 166 1.31 -37.38 -20.39
CA GLU A 166 2.15 -37.00 -21.53
C GLU A 166 1.27 -36.45 -22.64
N LYS A 167 1.55 -35.21 -23.07
CA LYS A 167 0.79 -34.53 -24.10
C LYS A 167 1.66 -34.27 -25.33
N ARG A 168 1.08 -34.49 -26.51
CA ARG A 168 1.69 -34.11 -27.79
C ARG A 168 1.33 -32.66 -28.10
N GLU A 169 2.31 -31.84 -28.43
CA GLU A 169 2.10 -30.40 -28.61
C GLU A 169 2.29 -29.96 -30.06
N GLN A 170 3.44 -30.28 -30.68
CA GLN A 170 3.72 -29.90 -32.06
C GLN A 170 4.42 -31.03 -32.81
N GLY A 171 4.04 -31.23 -34.08
CA GLY A 171 4.70 -32.12 -35.02
C GLY A 171 5.05 -31.41 -36.32
N GLY A 172 6.17 -31.76 -36.96
CA GLY A 172 6.55 -31.21 -38.26
C GLY A 172 8.04 -31.36 -38.57
N THR A 173 8.59 -30.50 -39.43
CA THR A 173 10.03 -30.49 -39.79
C THR A 173 10.82 -29.43 -39.01
N SER A 174 10.15 -28.60 -38.20
CA SER A 174 10.80 -27.53 -37.45
C SER A 174 11.59 -28.08 -36.26
N LEU A 175 12.86 -27.64 -36.16
CA LEU A 175 13.74 -27.86 -35.00
C LEU A 175 13.38 -26.98 -33.79
N LEU A 176 12.47 -26.03 -33.99
CA LEU A 176 12.02 -25.06 -33.00
C LEU A 176 10.54 -25.23 -32.69
N TRP A 177 10.20 -25.10 -31.42
CA TRP A 177 8.83 -25.05 -30.93
C TRP A 177 8.66 -23.91 -29.93
N ASP A 178 7.72 -23.01 -30.22
CA ASP A 178 7.32 -21.93 -29.31
C ASP A 178 6.14 -22.39 -28.45
N TRP A 179 6.37 -22.58 -27.15
CA TRP A 179 5.39 -23.05 -26.18
C TRP A 179 4.87 -21.91 -25.29
N SER A 180 3.55 -21.85 -25.12
CA SER A 180 2.89 -20.87 -24.24
C SER A 180 2.11 -21.59 -23.13
N PRO A 181 2.75 -21.92 -21.99
CA PRO A 181 2.09 -22.64 -20.89
C PRO A 181 0.97 -21.81 -20.27
N GLN A 182 -0.22 -22.41 -20.11
CA GLN A 182 -1.40 -21.73 -19.55
C GLN A 182 -1.63 -22.03 -18.06
N ALA A 183 -1.17 -23.20 -17.59
CA ALA A 183 -1.34 -23.63 -16.21
C ALA A 183 -0.01 -23.58 -15.45
N PRO A 184 -0.02 -23.22 -14.16
CA PRO A 184 1.16 -23.34 -13.31
C PRO A 184 1.43 -24.81 -12.99
N GLY A 185 2.71 -25.18 -12.91
CA GLY A 185 3.15 -26.55 -12.69
C GLY A 185 4.61 -26.75 -13.07
N THR A 186 5.12 -27.95 -12.81
CA THR A 186 6.46 -28.35 -13.22
C THR A 186 6.34 -29.26 -14.44
N TYR A 187 7.02 -28.89 -15.52
CA TYR A 187 6.94 -29.59 -16.80
C TYR A 187 8.29 -30.17 -17.22
N LYS A 188 8.28 -31.27 -17.98
CA LYS A 188 9.43 -31.76 -18.75
C LYS A 188 9.06 -31.82 -20.22
N VAL A 189 10.04 -31.58 -21.09
CA VAL A 189 9.84 -31.58 -22.55
C VAL A 189 10.80 -32.59 -23.19
N LYS A 190 10.32 -33.33 -24.19
CA LYS A 190 11.15 -34.17 -25.06
C LYS A 190 10.77 -33.97 -26.52
N ALA A 191 11.68 -34.31 -27.41
CA ALA A 191 11.46 -34.40 -28.83
C ALA A 191 11.64 -35.85 -29.28
N VAL A 192 10.71 -36.34 -30.11
CA VAL A 192 10.84 -37.62 -30.81
C VAL A 192 11.12 -37.32 -32.26
N VAL A 193 12.30 -37.72 -32.73
CA VAL A 193 12.76 -37.48 -34.10
C VAL A 193 12.59 -38.77 -34.88
N ARG A 194 11.96 -38.68 -36.05
CA ARG A 194 11.76 -39.79 -36.97
C ARG A 194 12.37 -39.47 -38.34
N ASP A 195 13.08 -40.42 -38.92
CA ASP A 195 13.60 -40.30 -40.28
C ASP A 195 12.59 -40.83 -41.33
N GLU A 196 12.94 -40.77 -42.61
CA GLU A 196 12.02 -41.05 -43.73
C GLU A 196 11.63 -42.52 -43.85
N ILE A 197 12.49 -43.42 -43.36
CA ILE A 197 12.25 -44.87 -43.36
C ILE A 197 11.68 -45.37 -42.03
N GLY A 198 11.38 -44.45 -41.10
CA GLY A 198 10.64 -44.73 -39.86
C GLY A 198 11.50 -45.01 -38.63
N ASN A 199 12.83 -44.87 -38.70
CA ASN A 199 13.68 -44.96 -37.51
C ASN A 199 13.33 -43.81 -36.56
N ALA A 200 13.28 -44.07 -35.25
CA ALA A 200 12.87 -43.10 -34.26
C ALA A 200 13.84 -43.04 -33.08
N VAL A 201 14.23 -41.84 -32.68
CA VAL A 201 15.05 -41.59 -31.48
C VAL A 201 14.42 -40.48 -30.63
N GLY A 202 14.53 -40.60 -29.32
CA GLY A 202 14.13 -39.55 -28.38
C GLY A 202 15.32 -38.74 -27.91
N SER A 203 15.14 -37.44 -27.72
CA SER A 203 16.12 -36.54 -27.09
C SER A 203 16.41 -36.83 -25.61
N GLY A 204 15.59 -37.67 -24.98
CA GLY A 204 15.44 -37.70 -23.52
C GLY A 204 14.56 -36.55 -23.00
N TRP A 205 14.15 -36.64 -21.73
CA TRP A 205 13.39 -35.59 -21.04
C TRP A 205 14.32 -34.47 -20.58
N SER A 206 13.91 -33.22 -20.81
CA SER A 206 14.58 -32.04 -20.27
C SER A 206 14.65 -32.05 -18.73
N PRO A 207 15.51 -31.21 -18.13
CA PRO A 207 15.36 -30.81 -16.73
C PRO A 207 13.97 -30.24 -16.46
N GLU A 208 13.61 -30.17 -15.17
CA GLU A 208 12.33 -29.63 -14.73
C GLU A 208 12.19 -28.15 -15.07
N TYR A 209 11.08 -27.81 -15.72
CA TYR A 209 10.73 -26.46 -16.12
C TYR A 209 9.53 -25.98 -15.31
N LEU A 210 9.81 -25.15 -14.31
CA LEU A 210 8.81 -24.59 -13.42
C LEU A 210 8.06 -23.42 -14.06
N VAL A 211 6.73 -23.50 -14.07
CA VAL A 211 5.81 -22.42 -14.44
C VAL A 211 5.01 -22.00 -13.22
N VAL A 212 5.09 -20.72 -12.85
CA VAL A 212 4.45 -20.17 -11.64
C VAL A 212 3.17 -19.41 -11.97
N PRO A 213 2.23 -19.25 -11.02
CA PRO A 213 1.04 -18.44 -11.22
C PRO A 213 1.37 -16.94 -11.37
N LYS A 214 0.48 -16.19 -12.04
CA LYS A 214 0.60 -14.74 -12.23
C LYS A 214 0.74 -14.02 -10.89
N LEU A 215 1.63 -13.02 -10.85
CA LEU A 215 1.78 -12.13 -9.69
C LEU A 215 0.46 -11.38 -9.45
N ARG A 216 0.02 -11.31 -8.18
CA ARG A 216 -1.15 -10.55 -7.76
C ARG A 216 -1.02 -10.09 -6.31
N ILE A 217 -1.63 -8.96 -5.99
CA ILE A 217 -1.82 -8.51 -4.61
C ILE A 217 -3.16 -9.06 -4.11
N ILE A 218 -3.13 -9.74 -2.95
CA ILE A 218 -4.30 -10.27 -2.26
C ILE A 218 -4.94 -9.17 -1.41
N SER A 219 -4.12 -8.42 -0.68
CA SER A 219 -4.60 -7.33 0.18
C SER A 219 -3.48 -6.31 0.45
N ALA A 220 -3.88 -5.05 0.65
CA ALA A 220 -3.03 -3.98 1.18
C ALA A 220 -3.81 -3.27 2.29
N SER A 221 -3.37 -3.42 3.53
CA SER A 221 -4.15 -2.94 4.68
C SER A 221 -3.25 -2.45 5.82
N PRO A 222 -3.71 -1.45 6.58
CA PRO A 222 -3.05 -1.03 7.81
C PRO A 222 -3.39 -1.96 8.98
N ASP A 223 -2.56 -1.95 10.01
CA ASP A 223 -2.81 -2.65 11.28
C ASP A 223 -3.75 -1.88 12.21
N LYS A 224 -3.87 -0.56 12.02
CA LYS A 224 -4.74 0.34 12.79
C LYS A 224 -5.77 1.00 11.89
N PHE A 225 -6.99 1.15 12.38
CA PHE A 225 -8.06 1.87 11.67
C PHE A 225 -7.97 3.38 11.91
N PRO A 226 -8.34 4.22 10.93
CA PRO A 226 -8.45 5.66 11.14
C PRO A 226 -9.62 6.01 12.08
N PRO A 227 -9.60 7.17 12.76
CA PRO A 227 -8.53 8.16 12.75
C PRO A 227 -7.34 7.77 13.65
N GLN A 228 -6.15 8.31 13.35
CA GLN A 228 -4.92 8.13 14.15
C GLN A 228 -4.26 9.46 14.49
N ALA A 229 -3.49 9.51 15.58
CA ALA A 229 -2.82 10.72 16.06
C ALA A 229 -1.51 11.01 15.30
N ALA A 230 -1.38 12.21 14.74
CA ALA A 230 -0.15 12.73 14.14
C ALA A 230 0.99 12.74 15.17
N ALA A 231 2.21 12.39 14.74
CA ALA A 231 3.44 12.34 15.53
C ALA A 231 3.42 11.41 16.78
N VAL A 232 2.34 10.65 17.00
CA VAL A 232 2.19 9.74 18.14
C VAL A 232 1.97 8.29 17.69
N SER A 233 1.14 8.09 16.67
CA SER A 233 0.83 6.75 16.16
C SER A 233 1.83 6.32 15.08
N THR A 234 2.41 5.14 15.21
CA THR A 234 3.00 4.39 14.08
C THR A 234 1.94 3.43 13.53
N VAL A 235 1.67 3.51 12.23
CA VAL A 235 0.75 2.64 11.49
C VAL A 235 1.56 1.72 10.60
N ARG A 236 1.38 0.40 10.76
CA ARG A 236 2.05 -0.61 9.93
C ARG A 236 1.17 -0.99 8.77
N TRP A 237 1.60 -0.69 7.56
CA TRP A 237 0.99 -1.17 6.32
C TRP A 237 1.58 -2.51 5.92
N ARG A 238 0.71 -3.45 5.50
CA ARG A 238 1.11 -4.76 4.98
C ARG A 238 0.51 -4.99 3.61
N VAL A 239 1.36 -5.39 2.65
CA VAL A 239 0.95 -5.84 1.31
C VAL A 239 1.17 -7.35 1.21
N ASN A 240 0.07 -8.10 1.10
CA ASN A 240 0.11 -9.54 0.86
C ASN A 240 0.04 -9.80 -0.64
N ALA A 241 1.07 -10.42 -1.21
CA ALA A 241 1.13 -10.77 -2.62
C ALA A 241 1.38 -12.28 -2.81
N ALA A 242 0.89 -12.83 -3.92
CA ALA A 242 1.06 -14.23 -4.30
C ALA A 242 1.41 -14.35 -5.79
N GLY A 243 2.02 -15.48 -6.16
CA GLY A 243 2.53 -15.72 -7.50
C GLY A 243 3.79 -14.92 -7.83
N GLY A 244 4.10 -14.81 -9.12
CA GLY A 244 5.33 -14.19 -9.63
C GLY A 244 6.56 -15.08 -9.46
N VAL A 245 7.65 -14.67 -10.10
CA VAL A 245 8.93 -15.39 -10.09
C VAL A 245 9.90 -14.81 -9.05
N GLY A 246 10.50 -15.69 -8.24
CA GLY A 246 11.59 -15.31 -7.32
C GLY A 246 11.15 -14.44 -6.15
N GLU A 247 12.11 -13.70 -5.58
CA GLU A 247 11.85 -12.72 -4.53
C GLU A 247 11.05 -11.52 -5.07
N ARG A 248 10.28 -10.89 -4.19
CA ARG A 248 9.38 -9.79 -4.52
C ARG A 248 9.89 -8.50 -3.91
N GLU A 249 10.05 -7.49 -4.73
CA GLU A 249 10.34 -6.13 -4.29
C GLU A 249 9.02 -5.38 -4.09
N TYR A 250 8.88 -4.73 -2.94
CA TYR A 250 7.71 -3.96 -2.52
C TYR A 250 8.07 -2.47 -2.53
N SER A 251 7.16 -1.64 -3.05
CA SER A 251 7.24 -0.18 -2.99
C SER A 251 5.94 0.39 -2.41
N PHE A 252 6.05 1.24 -1.39
CA PHE A 252 4.92 1.91 -0.74
C PHE A 252 4.89 3.38 -1.16
N TRP A 253 3.70 3.82 -1.57
CA TRP A 253 3.40 5.17 -1.99
C TRP A 253 2.33 5.76 -1.11
N ILE A 254 2.45 7.05 -0.80
CA ILE A 254 1.46 7.82 -0.06
C ILE A 254 1.02 9.05 -0.84
N SER A 255 -0.24 9.41 -0.70
CA SER A 255 -0.82 10.64 -1.22
C SER A 255 -1.59 11.38 -0.14
N ASP A 256 -1.43 12.70 -0.06
CA ASP A 256 -2.21 13.61 0.81
C ASP A 256 -3.33 14.36 0.04
N GLY A 257 -3.62 13.92 -1.19
CA GLY A 257 -4.55 14.58 -2.11
C GLY A 257 -3.95 15.69 -2.97
N THR A 258 -2.76 16.20 -2.63
CA THR A 258 -2.05 17.23 -3.42
C THR A 258 -0.75 16.72 -4.04
N LEU A 259 -0.04 15.84 -3.33
CA LEU A 259 1.24 15.27 -3.72
C LEU A 259 1.20 13.75 -3.57
N GLU A 260 1.86 13.05 -4.50
CA GLU A 260 2.11 11.61 -4.41
C GLU A 260 3.61 11.39 -4.23
N ARG A 261 4.01 10.59 -3.25
CA ARG A 261 5.43 10.30 -2.98
C ARG A 261 5.67 8.85 -2.63
N ALA A 262 6.82 8.33 -3.06
CA ALA A 262 7.32 7.03 -2.66
C ALA A 262 8.02 7.14 -1.29
N GLU A 263 7.67 6.27 -0.35
CA GLU A 263 8.17 6.31 1.03
C GLU A 263 9.16 5.19 1.34
N GLN A 264 8.86 3.97 0.89
CA GLN A 264 9.72 2.81 1.13
C GLN A 264 9.80 1.95 -0.12
N LYS A 265 11.01 1.44 -0.40
CA LYS A 265 11.27 0.44 -1.43
C LYS A 265 12.24 -0.63 -0.89
N GLY A 266 11.92 -1.91 -1.08
CA GLY A 266 12.78 -3.02 -0.67
C GLY A 266 12.06 -4.37 -0.63
N PHE A 267 12.63 -5.37 0.04
CA PHE A 267 12.07 -6.74 0.08
C PHE A 267 11.08 -6.99 1.24
N SER A 268 10.84 -5.98 2.08
CA SER A 268 9.88 -6.09 3.18
C SER A 268 8.44 -5.92 2.70
N PRO A 269 7.52 -6.87 2.97
CA PRO A 269 6.10 -6.73 2.66
C PRO A 269 5.38 -5.77 3.62
N THR A 270 6.09 -5.19 4.59
CA THR A 270 5.56 -4.25 5.56
C THR A 270 6.33 -2.94 5.58
N TRP A 271 5.62 -1.85 5.85
CA TRP A 271 6.16 -0.51 6.05
C TRP A 271 5.55 0.10 7.31
N ASP A 272 6.41 0.60 8.20
CA ASP A 272 6.02 1.33 9.40
C ASP A 272 6.01 2.82 9.10
N TRP A 273 4.83 3.41 9.13
CA TRP A 273 4.60 4.82 8.83
C TRP A 273 4.25 5.60 10.09
N SER A 274 5.02 6.64 10.38
CA SER A 274 4.72 7.60 11.45
C SER A 274 4.33 8.94 10.81
N PRO A 275 3.02 9.21 10.61
CA PRO A 275 2.56 10.48 10.03
C PRO A 275 2.97 11.66 10.90
N GLY A 276 3.73 12.60 10.34
CA GLY A 276 4.12 13.83 11.03
C GLY A 276 3.03 14.91 10.99
N ASP A 277 2.29 14.99 9.89
CA ASP A 277 1.28 16.02 9.67
C ASP A 277 -0.15 15.42 9.67
N PRO A 278 -1.14 16.15 10.20
CA PRO A 278 -2.53 15.76 10.11
C PRO A 278 -3.04 15.89 8.68
N GLY A 279 -4.09 15.14 8.35
CA GLY A 279 -4.68 15.18 7.03
C GLY A 279 -5.33 13.88 6.63
N ILE A 280 -5.80 13.84 5.38
CA ILE A 280 -6.39 12.65 4.78
C ILE A 280 -5.35 12.06 3.84
N TYR A 281 -4.93 10.83 4.12
CA TYR A 281 -3.93 10.14 3.32
C TYR A 281 -4.53 8.94 2.59
N ARG A 282 -3.93 8.59 1.45
CA ARG A 282 -4.17 7.31 0.77
C ARG A 282 -2.83 6.61 0.57
N VAL A 283 -2.82 5.28 0.69
CA VAL A 283 -1.61 4.48 0.53
C VAL A 283 -1.80 3.47 -0.60
N LYS A 284 -0.75 3.27 -1.41
CA LYS A 284 -0.71 2.29 -2.50
C LYS A 284 0.54 1.43 -2.38
N GLY A 285 0.38 0.12 -2.57
CA GLY A 285 1.47 -0.85 -2.66
C GLY A 285 1.71 -1.27 -4.10
N ILE A 286 2.97 -1.31 -4.51
CA ILE A 286 3.42 -1.84 -5.80
C ILE A 286 4.34 -3.03 -5.52
N VAL A 287 4.12 -4.16 -6.20
CA VAL A 287 4.93 -5.36 -6.06
C VAL A 287 5.53 -5.73 -7.41
N ARG A 288 6.85 -5.96 -7.42
CA ARG A 288 7.61 -6.39 -8.59
C ARG A 288 8.28 -7.74 -8.33
N ASP A 289 8.20 -8.65 -9.29
CA ASP A 289 8.91 -9.94 -9.21
C ASP A 289 10.30 -9.89 -9.86
N ALA A 290 11.09 -10.96 -9.72
CA ALA A 290 12.49 -11.01 -10.14
C ALA A 290 12.70 -10.91 -11.67
N ILE A 291 11.68 -11.21 -12.48
CA ILE A 291 11.73 -11.08 -13.94
C ILE A 291 11.07 -9.79 -14.44
N GLY A 292 10.60 -8.93 -13.52
CA GLY A 292 10.16 -7.58 -13.79
C GLY A 292 8.65 -7.40 -13.99
N ASN A 293 7.81 -8.40 -13.71
CA ASN A 293 6.36 -8.22 -13.70
C ASN A 293 5.96 -7.34 -12.53
N VAL A 294 5.02 -6.40 -12.76
CA VAL A 294 4.57 -5.42 -11.75
C VAL A 294 3.06 -5.50 -11.57
N VAL A 295 2.60 -5.41 -10.32
CA VAL A 295 1.18 -5.25 -9.94
C VAL A 295 1.02 -4.17 -8.89
N GLU A 296 -0.13 -3.49 -8.89
CA GLU A 296 -0.46 -2.42 -7.96
C GLU A 296 -1.75 -2.75 -7.18
N SER A 297 -1.82 -2.33 -5.91
CA SER A 297 -3.00 -2.54 -5.06
C SER A 297 -4.17 -1.59 -5.37
N GLY A 298 -3.91 -0.51 -6.12
CA GLY A 298 -4.74 0.69 -6.12
C GLY A 298 -4.56 1.51 -4.83
N TRP A 299 -5.16 2.70 -4.80
CA TRP A 299 -5.17 3.56 -3.63
C TRP A 299 -6.12 3.02 -2.57
N SER A 300 -5.67 3.02 -1.31
CA SER A 300 -6.52 2.71 -0.16
C SER A 300 -7.70 3.70 -0.04
N PRO A 301 -8.74 3.34 0.74
CA PRO A 301 -9.67 4.32 1.27
C PRO A 301 -8.92 5.41 2.05
N GLU A 302 -9.62 6.52 2.27
CA GLU A 302 -9.11 7.67 3.00
C GLU A 302 -8.73 7.31 4.44
N TYR A 303 -7.49 7.61 4.80
CA TYR A 303 -6.90 7.33 6.10
C TYR A 303 -6.69 8.66 6.84
N ARG A 304 -7.57 8.96 7.79
CA ARG A 304 -7.58 10.21 8.55
C ARG A 304 -6.51 10.20 9.65
N ILE A 305 -5.64 11.21 9.64
CA ILE A 305 -4.70 11.52 10.71
C ILE A 305 -5.14 12.83 11.36
N GLU A 306 -5.34 12.80 12.67
CA GLU A 306 -5.76 13.95 13.47
C GLU A 306 -4.59 14.53 14.25
N LEU A 307 -4.60 15.86 14.38
CA LEU A 307 -3.60 16.59 15.12
C LEU A 307 -3.92 16.47 16.61
N THR A 308 -3.05 15.80 17.37
CA THR A 308 -3.18 15.70 18.82
C THR A 308 -1.81 15.91 19.45
N ALA A 309 -1.73 16.81 20.42
CA ALA A 309 -0.58 16.84 21.30
C ALA A 309 -0.71 15.65 22.26
N GLY A 310 0.27 14.75 22.24
CA GLY A 310 0.35 13.64 23.19
C GLY A 310 1.06 14.08 24.48
N LEU A 311 1.03 13.24 25.52
CA LEU A 311 1.75 13.50 26.78
C LEU A 311 3.27 13.75 26.61
N ASN A 312 3.86 13.17 25.56
CA ASN A 312 5.30 13.31 25.26
C ASN A 312 5.63 14.53 24.38
N SER A 313 4.62 15.27 23.91
CA SER A 313 4.81 16.46 23.07
C SER A 313 5.58 17.55 23.82
N LEU A 314 6.54 18.18 23.14
CA LEU A 314 7.24 19.35 23.68
C LEU A 314 6.33 20.58 23.54
N ILE A 315 5.97 21.19 24.67
CA ILE A 315 5.07 22.35 24.73
C ILE A 315 5.85 23.61 25.13
N ALA A 316 5.70 24.68 24.36
CA ALA A 316 6.17 26.01 24.77
C ALA A 316 5.07 26.75 25.53
N VAL A 317 5.41 27.42 26.65
CA VAL A 317 4.43 28.23 27.41
C VAL A 317 4.77 29.71 27.22
N MET A 318 3.89 30.42 26.52
CA MET A 318 4.07 31.84 26.20
C MET A 318 3.97 32.72 27.46
N PRO A 319 4.52 33.96 27.42
CA PRO A 319 4.26 34.97 28.45
C PRO A 319 2.76 35.16 28.67
N VAL A 320 2.32 35.20 29.94
CA VAL A 320 0.90 35.33 30.29
C VAL A 320 0.38 36.68 29.79
N GLU A 321 -0.68 36.63 28.99
CA GLU A 321 -1.37 37.81 28.52
C GLU A 321 -2.23 38.42 29.63
N ASN A 322 -2.10 39.73 29.85
CA ASN A 322 -2.81 40.44 30.90
C ASN A 322 -4.03 41.17 30.34
N LEU A 323 -5.21 40.56 30.47
CA LEU A 323 -6.49 41.20 30.13
C LEU A 323 -7.21 41.78 31.35
N THR A 324 -6.62 41.70 32.55
CA THR A 324 -7.22 42.18 33.80
C THR A 324 -7.46 43.68 33.87
N GLY A 325 -6.92 44.46 32.94
CA GLY A 325 -6.99 45.92 32.94
C GLY A 325 -6.20 46.60 34.06
N MET A 326 -5.53 45.83 34.92
CA MET A 326 -4.72 46.30 36.05
C MET A 326 -3.29 45.71 35.98
N PRO A 327 -2.28 46.35 36.58
CA PRO A 327 -0.94 45.79 36.66
C PRO A 327 -0.92 44.49 37.50
N VAL A 328 -0.48 43.38 36.92
CA VAL A 328 -0.39 42.07 37.60
C VAL A 328 0.99 41.46 37.33
N ALA A 329 1.53 40.73 38.30
CA ALA A 329 2.81 40.02 38.20
C ALA A 329 2.70 38.74 37.34
N VAL A 330 2.47 38.92 36.03
CA VAL A 330 2.28 37.85 35.04
C VAL A 330 3.45 36.84 34.97
N HIS A 331 4.67 37.26 35.30
CA HIS A 331 5.83 36.37 35.35
C HIS A 331 5.70 35.33 36.49
N ALA A 332 5.19 35.73 37.65
CA ALA A 332 4.95 34.80 38.76
C ALA A 332 3.86 33.77 38.42
N VAL A 333 2.79 34.22 37.76
CA VAL A 333 1.70 33.38 37.24
C VAL A 333 2.25 32.34 36.26
N ARG A 334 3.04 32.78 35.27
CA ARG A 334 3.67 31.88 34.28
C ARG A 334 4.59 30.85 34.94
N LYS A 335 5.49 31.31 35.83
CA LYS A 335 6.43 30.43 36.54
C LYS A 335 5.68 29.35 37.32
N SER A 336 4.60 29.74 38.00
CA SER A 336 3.73 28.82 38.73
C SER A 336 3.07 27.78 37.82
N LEU A 337 2.56 28.19 36.65
CA LEU A 337 2.00 27.29 35.64
C LEU A 337 3.03 26.31 35.09
N VAL A 338 4.21 26.80 34.68
CA VAL A 338 5.29 25.98 34.10
C VAL A 338 5.78 24.94 35.10
N GLN A 339 5.96 25.33 36.37
CA GLN A 339 6.36 24.40 37.43
C GLN A 339 5.33 23.31 37.64
N ASP A 340 4.03 23.65 37.63
CA ASP A 340 2.97 22.66 37.80
C ASP A 340 2.90 21.66 36.63
N LEU A 341 2.96 22.16 35.40
CA LEU A 341 2.97 21.33 34.19
C LEU A 341 4.17 20.38 34.16
N ARG A 342 5.37 20.85 34.55
CA ARG A 342 6.57 20.01 34.68
C ARG A 342 6.42 18.95 35.77
N ARG A 343 5.85 19.29 36.94
CA ARG A 343 5.57 18.31 38.01
C ARG A 343 4.60 17.22 37.56
N LYS A 344 3.67 17.55 36.65
CA LYS A 344 2.73 16.59 36.04
C LYS A 344 3.35 15.76 34.90
N GLY A 345 4.65 15.89 34.66
CA GLY A 345 5.39 15.06 33.69
C GLY A 345 5.31 15.56 32.25
N LEU A 346 4.78 16.76 32.00
CA LEU A 346 4.74 17.33 30.65
C LEU A 346 6.12 17.87 30.25
N ASN A 347 6.47 17.66 28.98
CA ASN A 347 7.71 18.14 28.40
C ASN A 347 7.56 19.63 28.03
N ILE A 348 8.11 20.53 28.85
CA ILE A 348 7.98 21.98 28.66
C ILE A 348 9.31 22.59 28.19
N LEU A 349 9.26 23.38 27.11
CA LEU A 349 10.42 24.09 26.56
C LEU A 349 11.12 24.94 27.65
N GLY A 350 12.45 24.97 27.59
CA GLY A 350 13.27 25.79 28.49
C GLY A 350 12.96 27.28 28.35
N GLU A 351 13.00 28.00 29.46
CA GLU A 351 12.71 29.44 29.50
C GLU A 351 13.71 30.25 28.66
N ASP A 352 15.01 30.02 28.86
CA ASP A 352 16.07 30.68 28.10
C ASP A 352 15.98 30.45 26.59
N LEU A 353 15.53 29.27 26.17
CA LEU A 353 15.36 28.94 24.74
C LEU A 353 14.18 29.71 24.15
N LEU A 354 13.07 29.78 24.88
CA LEU A 354 11.91 30.54 24.46
C LEU A 354 12.22 32.04 24.41
N GLU A 355 12.88 32.60 25.43
CA GLU A 355 13.22 34.03 25.46
C GLU A 355 14.12 34.41 24.27
N LYS A 356 15.19 33.65 24.03
CA LYS A 356 16.07 33.84 22.87
C LYS A 356 15.31 33.76 21.54
N PHE A 357 14.35 32.84 21.43
CA PHE A 357 13.51 32.71 20.25
C PHE A 357 12.62 33.95 20.07
N LEU A 358 11.91 34.38 21.12
CA LEU A 358 11.03 35.55 21.08
C LEU A 358 11.79 36.84 20.75
N GLU A 359 12.99 37.01 21.29
CA GLU A 359 13.87 38.13 20.99
C GLU A 359 14.33 38.12 19.53
N ARG A 360 14.81 36.96 19.05
CA ARG A 360 15.28 36.77 17.66
C ARG A 360 14.19 37.07 16.64
N HIS A 361 12.98 36.53 16.87
CA HIS A 361 11.82 36.72 16.00
C HIS A 361 11.06 38.03 16.30
N ARG A 362 11.54 38.83 17.25
CA ARG A 362 10.99 40.13 17.65
C ARG A 362 9.49 40.07 17.95
N VAL A 363 9.08 39.00 18.63
CA VAL A 363 7.67 38.73 18.94
C VAL A 363 7.17 39.76 19.93
N ARG A 364 6.22 40.60 19.49
CA ARG A 364 5.60 41.65 20.32
C ARG A 364 4.23 41.28 20.88
N TYR A 365 3.54 40.36 20.22
CA TYR A 365 2.21 39.91 20.61
C TYR A 365 2.29 38.48 21.11
N THR A 366 1.84 38.26 22.35
CA THR A 366 1.93 36.97 23.03
C THR A 366 0.57 36.32 23.25
N GLY A 367 -0.51 36.89 22.70
CA GLY A 367 -1.90 36.42 22.86
C GLY A 367 -2.40 35.47 21.76
N GLY A 368 -1.52 35.01 20.86
CA GLY A 368 -1.89 34.06 19.80
C GLY A 368 -0.72 33.66 18.93
N LEU A 369 -0.90 32.58 18.18
CA LEU A 369 0.09 32.04 17.25
C LEU A 369 -0.34 32.31 15.81
N ASN A 370 0.62 32.64 14.94
CA ASN A 370 0.41 32.62 13.51
C ASN A 370 1.22 31.48 12.86
N ARG A 371 0.88 31.12 11.62
CA ARG A 371 1.47 30.01 10.87
C ARG A 371 2.99 30.15 10.80
N GLU A 372 3.49 31.32 10.40
CA GLU A 372 4.93 31.48 10.18
C GLU A 372 5.73 31.39 11.49
N LEU A 373 5.19 31.93 12.60
CA LEU A 373 5.82 31.84 13.91
C LEU A 373 5.74 30.41 14.48
N GLY A 374 4.63 29.71 14.25
CA GLY A 374 4.46 28.31 14.65
C GLY A 374 5.44 27.38 13.94
N GLU A 375 5.60 27.55 12.62
CA GLU A 375 6.58 26.81 11.81
C GLU A 375 8.01 27.08 12.27
N ALA A 376 8.39 28.35 12.45
CA ALA A 376 9.71 28.71 12.95
C ALA A 376 10.00 28.12 14.33
N LEU A 377 9.02 28.15 15.25
CA LEU A 377 9.19 27.55 16.57
C LEU A 377 9.35 26.02 16.48
N ARG A 378 8.58 25.34 15.63
CA ARG A 378 8.72 23.90 15.42
C ARG A 378 10.10 23.53 14.89
N GLU A 379 10.58 24.27 13.89
CA GLU A 379 11.86 24.00 13.22
C GLU A 379 13.07 24.30 14.11
N GLU A 380 13.03 25.37 14.90
CA GLU A 380 14.15 25.77 15.75
C GLU A 380 14.19 25.01 17.09
N THR A 381 13.05 24.68 17.67
CA THR A 381 12.99 24.12 19.04
C THR A 381 12.39 22.72 19.12
N GLY A 382 11.85 22.18 18.03
CA GLY A 382 11.14 20.88 18.03
C GLY A 382 9.81 20.90 18.77
N THR A 383 9.28 22.09 19.09
CA THR A 383 8.03 22.24 19.84
C THR A 383 6.83 21.82 19.00
N ASN A 384 5.96 20.97 19.54
CA ASN A 384 4.76 20.45 18.85
C ASN A 384 3.51 21.31 19.12
N GLY A 385 3.49 22.03 20.25
CA GLY A 385 2.37 22.89 20.62
C GLY A 385 2.79 24.05 21.52
N VAL A 386 1.98 25.10 21.52
CA VAL A 386 2.23 26.34 22.25
C VAL A 386 1.02 26.64 23.13
N LEU A 387 1.26 26.76 24.43
CA LEU A 387 0.27 27.11 25.42
C LEU A 387 0.24 28.64 25.61
N PHE A 388 -0.94 29.21 25.43
CA PHE A 388 -1.25 30.63 25.61
C PHE A 388 -2.12 30.82 26.84
N PRO A 389 -1.54 31.13 28.01
CA PRO A 389 -2.29 31.51 29.19
C PRO A 389 -2.66 33.00 29.16
N THR A 390 -3.93 33.30 29.40
CA THR A 390 -4.47 34.67 29.45
C THR A 390 -5.22 34.88 30.77
N LEU A 391 -4.85 35.92 31.50
CA LEU A 391 -5.44 36.28 32.79
C LEU A 391 -6.50 37.37 32.59
N GLU A 392 -7.77 37.04 32.86
CA GLU A 392 -8.93 37.90 32.60
C GLU A 392 -9.33 38.72 33.83
N LEU A 393 -9.22 38.13 35.02
CA LEU A 393 -9.54 38.72 36.31
C LEU A 393 -8.50 38.30 37.35
N SER A 394 -8.05 39.26 38.15
CA SER A 394 -7.25 39.05 39.35
C SER A 394 -7.65 40.13 40.34
N ASP A 395 -8.32 39.74 41.41
CA ASP A 395 -8.72 40.61 42.51
C ASP A 395 -8.40 39.92 43.84
N ASP A 396 -7.54 40.54 44.63
CA ASP A 396 -7.10 40.02 45.92
C ASP A 396 -7.99 40.52 47.08
N ALA A 397 -8.96 41.41 46.81
CA ALA A 397 -9.91 41.87 47.81
C ALA A 397 -10.79 40.73 48.31
N VAL A 398 -11.12 40.70 49.60
CA VAL A 398 -11.87 39.58 50.18
C VAL A 398 -13.36 39.67 49.83
N PRO A 399 -13.99 38.58 49.32
CA PRO A 399 -13.38 37.34 48.89
C PRO A 399 -12.68 37.48 47.52
N PRO A 400 -11.46 36.92 47.36
CA PRO A 400 -10.66 37.07 46.15
C PRO A 400 -11.36 36.48 44.93
N LYS A 401 -11.01 36.99 43.73
CA LYS A 401 -11.54 36.52 42.46
C LYS A 401 -10.43 36.34 41.44
N ILE A 402 -10.52 35.28 40.66
CA ILE A 402 -9.55 34.98 39.60
C ILE A 402 -10.23 34.37 38.39
N ALA A 403 -9.79 34.75 37.20
CA ALA A 403 -10.21 34.12 35.96
C ALA A 403 -9.03 33.92 35.01
N LEU A 404 -8.86 32.69 34.56
CA LEU A 404 -7.77 32.24 33.69
C LEU A 404 -8.37 31.44 32.53
N ILE A 405 -7.95 31.77 31.32
CA ILE A 405 -8.16 30.95 30.12
C ILE A 405 -6.82 30.50 29.57
N ALA A 406 -6.76 29.27 29.07
CA ALA A 406 -5.57 28.75 28.44
C ALA A 406 -5.94 28.02 27.15
N ARG A 407 -5.12 28.24 26.12
CA ARG A 407 -5.27 27.64 24.79
C ARG A 407 -3.99 26.93 24.39
N LEU A 408 -4.10 25.67 23.98
CA LEU A 408 -3.01 24.92 23.37
C LEU A 408 -3.20 24.96 21.86
N ILE A 409 -2.19 25.47 21.16
CA ILE A 409 -2.20 25.66 19.72
C ILE A 409 -1.10 24.81 19.10
N SER A 410 -1.38 24.17 17.98
CA SER A 410 -0.40 23.39 17.25
C SER A 410 0.66 24.26 16.58
N THR A 411 1.89 23.78 16.46
CA THR A 411 2.94 24.39 15.64
C THR A 411 3.00 23.84 14.21
N HIS A 412 2.04 22.99 13.83
CA HIS A 412 1.90 22.47 12.46
C HIS A 412 1.23 23.50 11.53
N ARG A 413 1.16 23.19 10.22
CA ARG A 413 0.85 24.12 9.11
C ARG A 413 -0.33 25.09 9.29
N ASN A 414 -1.31 24.81 10.14
CA ASN A 414 -2.51 25.65 10.27
C ASN A 414 -2.69 26.32 11.64
N ALA A 415 -1.73 26.18 12.56
CA ALA A 415 -1.84 26.73 13.91
C ALA A 415 -3.19 26.41 14.58
N ASP A 416 -3.64 25.16 14.46
CA ASP A 416 -4.97 24.75 14.92
C ASP A 416 -5.08 24.77 16.45
N ILE A 417 -6.23 25.18 16.96
CA ILE A 417 -6.54 25.13 18.39
C ILE A 417 -6.79 23.67 18.79
N LEU A 418 -5.84 23.06 19.48
CA LEU A 418 -5.93 21.69 19.97
C LEU A 418 -6.83 21.57 21.20
N TRP A 419 -6.65 22.50 22.14
CA TRP A 419 -7.37 22.50 23.40
C TRP A 419 -7.58 23.92 23.90
N VAL A 420 -8.71 24.14 24.54
CA VAL A 420 -9.02 25.40 25.22
C VAL A 420 -9.89 25.10 26.43
N ASP A 421 -9.46 25.59 27.59
CA ASP A 421 -10.33 25.63 28.76
C ASP A 421 -10.10 26.90 29.58
N SER A 422 -11.09 27.19 30.41
CA SER A 422 -11.10 28.36 31.27
C SER A 422 -11.72 28.07 32.61
N THR A 423 -11.31 28.85 33.60
CA THR A 423 -11.87 28.83 34.94
C THR A 423 -12.03 30.26 35.44
N GLY A 424 -13.18 30.55 36.03
CA GLY A 424 -13.44 31.75 36.82
C GLY A 424 -13.90 31.30 38.19
N MET A 425 -13.26 31.82 39.24
CA MET A 425 -13.53 31.44 40.62
C MET A 425 -13.56 32.69 41.49
N ALA A 426 -14.50 32.73 42.42
CA ALA A 426 -14.51 33.65 43.55
C ALA A 426 -14.40 32.87 44.85
N GLY A 427 -13.80 33.47 45.86
CA GLY A 427 -13.62 32.86 47.18
C GLY A 427 -14.94 32.47 47.86
N ASN A 428 -16.05 33.07 47.45
CA ASN A 428 -17.41 32.82 47.94
C ASN A 428 -18.30 32.02 46.96
N ASP A 429 -17.74 31.30 45.98
CA ASP A 429 -18.53 30.46 45.06
C ASP A 429 -19.11 29.20 45.73
N ALA A 430 -18.43 28.64 46.73
CA ALA A 430 -18.87 27.45 47.45
C ALA A 430 -18.74 27.62 48.97
N PRO A 431 -19.45 28.58 49.58
CA PRO A 431 -19.27 28.92 50.99
C PRO A 431 -19.68 27.77 51.93
N GLY A 432 -20.55 26.86 51.50
CA GLY A 432 -20.98 25.71 52.30
C GLY A 432 -21.81 26.08 53.54
N PHE A 433 -22.11 25.09 54.39
CA PHE A 433 -22.78 25.32 55.67
C PHE A 433 -21.86 26.14 56.59
N LEU A 434 -22.40 27.20 57.22
CA LEU A 434 -21.66 28.11 58.10
C LEU A 434 -20.45 28.83 57.47
N LEU A 435 -20.42 29.00 56.14
CA LEU A 435 -19.32 29.67 55.42
C LEU A 435 -17.96 28.96 55.53
N LEU A 436 -17.93 27.68 55.92
CA LEU A 436 -16.69 26.90 56.08
C LEU A 436 -15.91 26.68 54.78
N GLY A 437 -16.56 26.81 53.63
CA GLY A 437 -15.95 26.71 52.30
C GLY A 437 -15.49 28.05 51.70
N LEU A 438 -15.63 29.16 52.45
CA LEU A 438 -15.16 30.48 52.02
C LEU A 438 -13.63 30.51 51.94
N ILE A 439 -13.11 30.91 50.78
CA ILE A 439 -11.67 31.08 50.55
C ILE A 439 -11.36 32.57 50.62
N ASN A 440 -10.63 32.99 51.66
CA ASN A 440 -10.18 34.37 51.80
C ASN A 440 -8.73 34.58 51.35
N ASP A 441 -7.99 33.49 51.11
CA ASP A 441 -6.59 33.53 50.67
C ASP A 441 -6.52 33.50 49.12
N PRO A 442 -6.04 34.58 48.47
CA PRO A 442 -5.87 34.62 47.02
C PRO A 442 -4.92 33.53 46.49
N ALA A 443 -3.90 33.13 47.26
CA ALA A 443 -2.94 32.11 46.84
C ALA A 443 -3.60 30.72 46.74
N LEU A 444 -4.45 30.38 47.71
CA LEU A 444 -5.24 29.15 47.69
C LEU A 444 -6.24 29.15 46.52
N LEU A 445 -6.86 30.29 46.21
CA LEU A 445 -7.77 30.41 45.07
C LEU A 445 -7.02 30.22 43.74
N TRP A 446 -5.83 30.83 43.60
CA TRP A 446 -4.95 30.63 42.44
C TRP A 446 -4.55 29.16 42.27
N GLU A 447 -4.19 28.46 43.35
CA GLU A 447 -3.84 27.05 43.29
C GLU A 447 -5.00 26.21 42.74
N LYS A 448 -6.23 26.44 43.22
CA LYS A 448 -7.42 25.74 42.70
C LYS A 448 -7.69 26.06 41.23
N ALA A 449 -7.58 27.32 40.83
CA ALA A 449 -7.77 27.73 39.44
C ALA A 449 -6.72 27.09 38.52
N ARG A 450 -5.45 27.13 38.92
CA ARG A 450 -4.33 26.48 38.22
C ARG A 450 -4.57 24.97 38.08
N GLU A 451 -4.93 24.30 39.16
CA GLU A 451 -5.17 22.85 39.17
C GLU A 451 -6.30 22.47 38.21
N ARG A 452 -7.37 23.28 38.16
CA ARG A 452 -8.51 23.05 37.25
C ARG A 452 -8.10 23.09 35.78
N VAL A 453 -7.34 24.11 35.39
CA VAL A 453 -6.92 24.34 33.99
C VAL A 453 -5.87 23.32 33.57
N THR A 454 -4.83 23.12 34.38
CA THR A 454 -3.76 22.16 34.09
C THR A 454 -4.25 20.71 34.13
N GLY A 455 -5.19 20.39 35.03
CA GLY A 455 -5.85 19.09 35.08
C GLY A 455 -6.68 18.81 33.83
N SER A 456 -7.45 19.79 33.34
CA SER A 456 -8.19 19.64 32.08
C SER A 456 -7.27 19.45 30.88
N LEU A 457 -6.15 20.17 30.82
CA LEU A 457 -5.15 19.97 29.78
C LEU A 457 -4.57 18.55 29.83
N LEU A 458 -4.23 18.05 31.01
CA LEU A 458 -3.70 16.70 31.18
C LEU A 458 -4.71 15.62 30.76
N GLU A 459 -6.00 15.80 31.10
CA GLU A 459 -7.08 14.92 30.65
C GLU A 459 -7.14 14.86 29.11
N TYR A 460 -7.10 16.02 28.45
CA TYR A 460 -7.06 16.12 26.99
C TYR A 460 -5.83 15.40 26.40
N LEU A 461 -4.62 15.72 26.88
CA LEU A 461 -3.37 15.13 26.38
C LEU A 461 -3.30 13.61 26.64
N SER A 462 -4.01 13.11 27.65
CA SER A 462 -4.13 11.67 27.93
C SER A 462 -5.12 10.93 27.02
N GLY A 463 -5.81 11.64 26.12
CA GLY A 463 -6.82 11.08 25.22
C GLY A 463 -8.16 10.76 25.90
N LYS A 464 -8.37 11.20 27.15
CA LYS A 464 -9.68 11.06 27.81
C LYS A 464 -10.63 12.07 27.20
N THR A 465 -11.60 11.60 26.43
CA THR A 465 -12.65 12.46 25.86
C THR A 465 -13.45 13.09 26.99
N THR A 466 -13.33 14.40 27.17
CA THR A 466 -14.23 15.16 28.05
C THR A 466 -15.59 15.26 27.36
N ARG A 467 -16.46 14.26 27.53
CA ARG A 467 -17.88 14.41 27.21
C ARG A 467 -18.45 15.48 28.14
N ASP A 468 -18.66 16.68 27.61
CA ASP A 468 -19.19 17.78 28.40
C ASP A 468 -20.68 17.56 28.67
N ALA A 469 -20.98 16.95 29.81
CA ALA A 469 -22.32 16.73 30.32
C ALA A 469 -22.91 17.97 31.03
N ARG A 470 -22.28 19.16 30.91
CA ARG A 470 -22.81 20.38 31.50
C ARG A 470 -24.05 20.84 30.75
N THR A 471 -25.21 20.62 31.36
CA THR A 471 -26.52 21.07 30.87
C THR A 471 -26.54 22.59 30.71
N VAL A 472 -27.10 23.09 29.61
CA VAL A 472 -27.37 24.53 29.46
C VAL A 472 -28.42 24.92 30.51
N GLU A 473 -28.04 25.80 31.43
CA GLU A 473 -28.97 26.32 32.42
C GLU A 473 -29.96 27.27 31.76
N ARG A 474 -31.25 27.11 32.07
CA ARG A 474 -32.32 27.91 31.43
C ARG A 474 -32.14 29.41 31.61
N ARG A 475 -31.52 29.86 32.71
CA ARG A 475 -31.26 31.28 33.00
C ARG A 475 -30.32 31.97 32.02
N PHE A 476 -29.44 31.20 31.37
CA PHE A 476 -28.47 31.71 30.39
C PHE A 476 -28.98 31.64 28.95
N LEU A 477 -30.21 31.18 28.72
CA LEU A 477 -30.78 31.19 27.38
C LEU A 477 -30.80 32.62 26.83
N PRO A 478 -30.42 32.81 25.56
CA PRO A 478 -30.35 34.13 24.96
C PRO A 478 -31.71 34.81 24.99
N LYS A 479 -31.73 36.11 25.25
CA LYS A 479 -32.97 36.91 25.33
C LYS A 479 -33.60 37.06 23.96
N SER A 480 -32.78 37.19 22.92
CA SER A 480 -33.20 37.11 21.52
C SER A 480 -32.23 36.25 20.71
N PHE A 481 -32.78 35.48 19.79
CA PHE A 481 -32.02 34.59 18.92
C PHE A 481 -32.71 34.45 17.55
N HIS A 482 -31.93 34.55 16.48
CA HIS A 482 -32.37 34.27 15.12
C HIS A 482 -31.27 33.52 14.37
N GLY A 483 -31.64 32.51 13.58
CA GLY A 483 -30.66 31.73 12.82
C GLY A 483 -31.26 31.03 11.59
N VAL A 484 -30.47 30.95 10.54
CA VAL A 484 -30.72 30.24 9.28
C VAL A 484 -29.53 29.31 9.02
N PRO A 485 -29.73 28.08 8.53
CA PRO A 485 -28.62 27.18 8.22
C PRO A 485 -27.66 27.78 7.17
N PRO A 486 -26.34 27.78 7.41
CA PRO A 486 -25.35 28.29 6.46
C PRO A 486 -25.22 27.36 5.24
N LYS A 487 -24.82 27.90 4.09
CA LYS A 487 -24.63 27.10 2.87
C LYS A 487 -23.30 26.36 2.88
N VAL A 488 -23.32 25.06 3.18
CA VAL A 488 -22.15 24.18 3.09
C VAL A 488 -21.72 23.99 1.62
N ALA A 489 -20.41 24.01 1.34
CA ALA A 489 -19.88 23.66 0.01
C ALA A 489 -19.93 22.13 -0.20
N ALA A 490 -20.20 21.69 -1.43
CA ALA A 490 -20.26 20.26 -1.74
C ALA A 490 -18.93 19.56 -1.40
N GLY A 491 -18.98 18.54 -0.55
CA GLY A 491 -17.80 17.75 -0.14
C GLY A 491 -17.03 18.24 1.09
N LYS A 492 -17.49 19.30 1.79
CA LYS A 492 -16.84 19.77 3.03
C LYS A 492 -17.58 19.23 4.27
N GLU A 493 -16.88 18.47 5.12
CA GLU A 493 -17.45 17.85 6.33
C GLU A 493 -17.55 18.82 7.53
N THR A 494 -16.67 19.83 7.61
CA THR A 494 -16.61 20.81 8.71
C THR A 494 -16.66 22.25 8.20
N LEU A 495 -17.28 23.14 9.00
CA LEU A 495 -17.32 24.58 8.71
C LEU A 495 -16.19 25.30 9.44
N SER A 496 -15.50 26.20 8.76
CA SER A 496 -14.45 27.03 9.36
C SER A 496 -14.98 28.39 9.78
N ILE A 497 -14.63 28.85 10.99
CA ILE A 497 -15.09 30.13 11.55
C ILE A 497 -13.92 31.00 12.04
N ALA A 498 -13.88 32.25 11.60
CA ALA A 498 -13.00 33.27 12.20
C ALA A 498 -13.77 34.09 13.24
N VAL A 499 -13.19 34.28 14.42
CA VAL A 499 -13.76 35.15 15.47
C VAL A 499 -13.01 36.48 15.47
N LEU A 500 -13.72 37.55 15.14
CA LEU A 500 -13.20 38.91 15.23
C LEU A 500 -13.27 39.43 16.67
N PRO A 501 -12.38 40.36 17.05
CA PRO A 501 -12.51 41.10 18.30
C PRO A 501 -13.88 41.78 18.38
N PHE A 502 -14.55 41.62 19.51
CA PHE A 502 -15.85 42.26 19.70
C PHE A 502 -15.64 43.76 19.92
N ARG A 503 -16.55 44.57 19.37
CA ARG A 503 -16.58 46.00 19.66
C ARG A 503 -16.91 46.20 21.13
N ASN A 504 -16.07 46.95 21.83
CA ASN A 504 -16.22 47.16 23.25
C ASN A 504 -16.86 48.52 23.54
N GLU A 505 -18.10 48.51 24.02
CA GLU A 505 -18.82 49.70 24.49
C GLU A 505 -18.95 49.72 26.02
N SER A 506 -18.40 48.72 26.70
CA SER A 506 -18.39 48.62 28.15
C SER A 506 -17.31 49.50 28.78
N THR A 507 -17.42 49.72 30.09
CA THR A 507 -16.40 50.40 30.90
C THR A 507 -15.10 49.59 31.07
N ARG A 508 -15.13 48.30 30.74
CA ARG A 508 -14.03 47.36 30.95
C ARG A 508 -13.13 47.32 29.72
N ARG A 509 -11.91 47.84 29.80
CA ARG A 509 -10.96 48.03 28.67
C ARG A 509 -10.85 46.87 27.67
N ASN A 510 -10.74 45.63 28.16
CA ASN A 510 -10.47 44.45 27.31
C ASN A 510 -11.68 43.52 27.13
N ALA A 511 -12.90 43.97 27.44
CA ALA A 511 -14.07 43.10 27.42
C ALA A 511 -14.36 42.47 26.04
N GLY A 512 -14.04 43.19 24.96
CA GLY A 512 -14.20 42.67 23.60
C GLY A 512 -13.33 41.45 23.29
N GLU A 513 -12.08 41.46 23.75
CA GLU A 513 -11.15 40.32 23.60
C GLU A 513 -11.55 39.15 24.50
N ILE A 514 -11.91 39.44 25.75
CA ILE A 514 -12.39 38.42 26.71
C ILE A 514 -13.62 37.69 26.16
N MET A 515 -14.60 38.43 25.64
CA MET A 515 -15.79 37.82 25.04
C MET A 515 -15.47 36.98 23.80
N ALA A 516 -14.57 37.43 22.93
CA ALA A 516 -14.12 36.65 21.79
C ALA A 516 -13.49 35.31 22.23
N LEU A 517 -12.67 35.32 23.29
CA LEU A 517 -12.05 34.11 23.84
C LEU A 517 -13.08 33.13 24.42
N HIS A 518 -14.14 33.62 25.07
CA HIS A 518 -15.26 32.77 25.51
C HIS A 518 -15.97 32.09 24.32
N PHE A 519 -16.20 32.82 23.23
CA PHE A 519 -16.79 32.24 22.02
C PHE A 519 -15.87 31.20 21.39
N ILE A 520 -14.58 31.49 21.26
CA ILE A 520 -13.58 30.54 20.77
C ILE A 520 -13.60 29.27 21.62
N ARG A 521 -13.59 29.41 22.95
CA ARG A 521 -13.66 28.26 23.86
C ARG A 521 -14.87 27.37 23.60
N GLU A 522 -16.07 27.94 23.56
CA GLU A 522 -17.29 27.14 23.41
C GLU A 522 -17.45 26.61 21.98
N LEU A 523 -16.98 27.32 20.95
CA LEU A 523 -16.97 26.87 19.56
C LEU A 523 -16.00 25.70 19.34
N SER A 524 -14.76 25.79 19.84
CA SER A 524 -13.76 24.71 19.72
C SER A 524 -14.18 23.43 20.43
N ARG A 525 -15.10 23.50 21.41
CA ARG A 525 -15.66 22.32 22.09
C ARG A 525 -16.76 21.61 21.29
N THR A 526 -17.31 22.24 20.25
CA THR A 526 -18.41 21.63 19.47
C THR A 526 -17.96 20.47 18.58
N GLY A 527 -16.71 20.51 18.09
CA GLY A 527 -16.12 19.48 17.23
C GLY A 527 -16.61 19.47 15.77
N ASN A 528 -17.63 20.26 15.43
CA ASN A 528 -18.20 20.32 14.07
C ASN A 528 -17.82 21.62 13.33
N ILE A 529 -17.14 22.54 14.02
CA ILE A 529 -16.73 23.84 13.51
C ILE A 529 -15.25 24.03 13.83
N ASP A 530 -14.45 24.25 12.79
CA ASP A 530 -13.02 24.51 12.89
C ASP A 530 -12.81 26.01 13.16
N VAL A 531 -12.36 26.34 14.37
CA VAL A 531 -12.15 27.72 14.80
C VAL A 531 -10.75 28.16 14.41
N VAL A 532 -10.65 29.22 13.61
CA VAL A 532 -9.37 29.81 13.25
C VAL A 532 -8.79 30.57 14.43
N GLU A 533 -7.51 30.34 14.70
CA GLU A 533 -6.79 30.97 15.80
C GLU A 533 -6.75 32.51 15.66
N PRO A 534 -7.07 33.28 16.73
CA PRO A 534 -6.96 34.73 16.75
C PRO A 534 -5.63 35.32 16.28
N GLY A 535 -4.52 34.64 16.51
CA GLY A 535 -3.21 35.06 16.01
C GLY A 535 -3.16 35.20 14.49
N GLU A 536 -3.75 34.25 13.76
CA GLU A 536 -3.90 34.28 12.30
C GLU A 536 -4.83 35.41 11.87
N VAL A 537 -6.02 35.49 12.47
CA VAL A 537 -7.03 36.54 12.17
C VAL A 537 -6.41 37.93 12.34
N ARG A 538 -5.72 38.16 13.46
CA ARG A 538 -5.04 39.42 13.76
C ARG A 538 -3.94 39.72 12.75
N GLN A 539 -3.14 38.72 12.38
CA GLN A 539 -2.05 38.93 11.44
C GLN A 539 -2.56 39.36 10.05
N VAL A 540 -3.64 38.74 9.57
CA VAL A 540 -4.29 39.11 8.30
C VAL A 540 -4.79 40.56 8.35
N LEU A 541 -5.48 40.95 9.42
CA LEU A 541 -6.00 42.32 9.58
C LEU A 541 -4.88 43.38 9.67
N LEU A 542 -3.77 43.05 10.34
CA LEU A 542 -2.61 43.94 10.43
C LEU A 542 -1.90 44.10 9.08
N ARG A 543 -1.73 43.00 8.32
CA ARG A 543 -1.14 43.03 6.98
C ARG A 543 -1.98 43.87 6.01
N SER A 544 -3.31 43.81 6.13
CA SER A 544 -4.23 44.60 5.31
C SER A 544 -4.41 46.05 5.78
N ARG A 545 -3.67 46.49 6.82
CA ARG A 545 -3.76 47.83 7.43
C ARG A 545 -5.17 48.22 7.89
N THR A 546 -5.97 47.23 8.27
CA THR A 546 -7.34 47.44 8.70
C THR A 546 -7.36 47.79 10.19
N ILE A 547 -8.02 48.89 10.56
CA ILE A 547 -8.21 49.28 11.96
C ILE A 547 -9.14 48.26 12.65
N MET A 548 -8.70 47.68 13.76
CA MET A 548 -9.43 46.69 14.56
C MET A 548 -10.37 47.36 15.57
N GLU A 549 -11.28 48.23 15.11
CA GLU A 549 -12.20 48.98 16.00
C GLU A 549 -13.41 48.16 16.51
N GLY A 550 -13.47 46.88 16.14
CA GLY A 550 -14.58 45.99 16.48
C GLY A 550 -15.81 46.21 15.59
N GLY A 551 -16.38 45.11 15.11
CA GLY A 551 -17.44 45.13 14.10
C GLY A 551 -16.96 44.63 12.73
N LEU A 552 -17.91 44.16 11.92
CA LEU A 552 -17.65 43.55 10.61
C LEU A 552 -17.99 44.54 9.48
N SER A 553 -16.98 44.93 8.71
CA SER A 553 -17.20 45.50 7.38
C SER A 553 -17.11 44.38 6.32
N LEU A 554 -17.92 44.46 5.26
CA LEU A 554 -17.85 43.49 4.15
C LEU A 554 -16.42 43.35 3.57
N PRO A 555 -15.63 44.42 3.42
CA PRO A 555 -14.24 44.30 2.97
C PRO A 555 -13.35 43.48 3.92
N GLN A 556 -13.52 43.63 5.25
CA GLN A 556 -12.78 42.80 6.21
C GLN A 556 -13.14 41.32 6.09
N ALA A 557 -14.43 41.03 5.90
CA ALA A 557 -14.93 39.68 5.70
C ALA A 557 -14.31 39.05 4.45
N ASP A 558 -14.33 39.77 3.33
CA ASP A 558 -13.77 39.32 2.05
C ASP A 558 -12.26 39.07 2.14
N ILE A 559 -11.51 39.93 2.86
CA ILE A 559 -10.07 39.74 3.12
C ILE A 559 -9.81 38.46 3.91
N LEU A 560 -10.60 38.20 4.97
CA LEU A 560 -10.45 36.99 5.77
C LEU A 560 -10.78 35.73 4.98
N HIS A 561 -11.84 35.75 4.16
CA HIS A 561 -12.17 34.63 3.29
C HIS A 561 -11.07 34.37 2.27
N ALA A 562 -10.54 35.41 1.62
CA ALA A 562 -9.46 35.26 0.64
C ALA A 562 -8.15 34.75 1.26
N ALA A 563 -7.81 35.19 2.47
CA ALA A 563 -6.54 34.84 3.12
C ALA A 563 -6.58 33.51 3.90
N LEU A 564 -7.71 33.20 4.54
CA LEU A 564 -7.85 32.08 5.48
C LEU A 564 -8.85 31.01 5.00
N ASN A 565 -9.54 31.24 3.87
CA ASN A 565 -10.56 30.34 3.32
C ASN A 565 -11.68 30.00 4.32
N VAL A 566 -12.04 30.97 5.17
CA VAL A 566 -13.07 30.79 6.19
C VAL A 566 -14.48 30.82 5.62
N ASP A 567 -15.35 29.93 6.09
CA ASP A 567 -16.75 29.87 5.65
C ASP A 567 -17.62 30.90 6.41
N LEU A 568 -17.28 31.11 7.69
CA LEU A 568 -18.05 31.93 8.61
C LEU A 568 -17.16 32.97 9.31
N VAL A 569 -17.75 34.12 9.62
CA VAL A 569 -17.11 35.15 10.46
C VAL A 569 -18.04 35.54 11.60
N LEU A 570 -17.57 35.38 12.84
CA LEU A 570 -18.25 35.80 14.07
C LEU A 570 -17.74 37.17 14.51
N THR A 571 -18.65 38.08 14.83
CA THR A 571 -18.34 39.36 15.47
C THR A 571 -19.44 39.70 16.48
N GLY A 572 -19.20 40.69 17.33
CA GLY A 572 -20.25 41.21 18.19
C GLY A 572 -19.90 42.53 18.84
N ILE A 573 -20.77 42.95 19.74
CA ILE A 573 -20.62 44.13 20.59
C ILE A 573 -20.71 43.64 22.05
N VAL A 574 -19.92 44.24 22.93
CA VAL A 574 -20.03 44.07 24.38
C VAL A 574 -20.51 45.39 24.97
N MET A 575 -21.70 45.39 25.55
CA MET A 575 -22.37 46.58 26.10
C MET A 575 -22.00 46.71 27.58
N GLU A 576 -22.03 45.60 28.32
CA GLU A 576 -21.70 45.58 29.74
C GLU A 576 -20.83 44.36 30.06
N TYR A 577 -19.76 44.56 30.82
CA TYR A 577 -18.92 43.51 31.37
C TYR A 577 -18.32 44.02 32.67
N GLN A 578 -18.99 43.73 33.78
CA GLN A 578 -18.63 44.28 35.09
C GLN A 578 -18.40 43.17 36.10
N ASP A 579 -17.22 43.24 36.72
CA ASP A 579 -16.88 42.54 37.95
C ASP A 579 -16.71 43.57 39.05
N TYR A 580 -17.40 43.36 40.17
CA TYR A 580 -17.24 44.20 41.35
C TYR A 580 -16.13 43.67 42.25
N VAL A 581 -15.43 44.60 42.92
CA VAL A 581 -14.32 44.28 43.82
C VAL A 581 -14.83 43.64 45.10
N GLY A 582 -14.22 42.52 45.50
CA GLY A 582 -14.62 41.77 46.69
C GLY A 582 -16.08 41.26 46.64
N GLY A 583 -16.76 41.27 47.80
CA GLY A 583 -18.03 40.55 47.99
C GLY A 583 -19.28 41.34 47.66
N TRP A 584 -19.13 42.60 47.28
CA TRP A 584 -20.22 43.54 47.04
C TRP A 584 -20.53 43.64 45.55
N GLY A 585 -21.80 43.79 45.20
CA GLY A 585 -22.25 43.86 43.80
C GLY A 585 -22.38 42.49 43.12
N ASN A 586 -23.23 42.43 42.10
CA ASN A 586 -23.43 41.23 41.30
C ASN A 586 -22.77 41.45 39.94
N PRO A 587 -21.98 40.50 39.42
CA PRO A 587 -21.39 40.68 38.09
C PRO A 587 -22.50 40.89 37.04
N LYS A 588 -22.20 41.68 36.01
CA LYS A 588 -23.13 41.98 34.89
C LYS A 588 -22.47 41.73 33.56
N VAL A 589 -23.15 41.03 32.66
CA VAL A 589 -22.68 40.79 31.29
C VAL A 589 -23.81 41.02 30.31
N GLU A 590 -23.54 41.86 29.30
CA GLU A 590 -24.41 42.11 28.17
C GLU A 590 -23.61 42.08 26.86
N PHE A 591 -24.03 41.22 25.93
CA PHE A 591 -23.43 41.15 24.61
C PHE A 591 -24.46 40.88 23.52
N SER A 592 -24.09 41.27 22.30
CA SER A 592 -24.72 40.81 21.07
C SER A 592 -23.67 40.20 20.16
N ALA A 593 -24.01 39.08 19.52
CA ALA A 593 -23.11 38.34 18.64
C ALA A 593 -23.83 38.00 17.33
N ARG A 594 -23.09 38.00 16.22
CA ARG A 594 -23.59 37.78 14.87
C ARG A 594 -22.59 36.95 14.05
N VAL A 595 -23.09 35.99 13.29
CA VAL A 595 -22.30 35.19 12.34
C VAL A 595 -22.71 35.53 10.92
N PHE A 596 -21.70 35.78 10.10
CA PHE A 596 -21.83 36.07 8.69
C PHE A 596 -21.34 34.87 7.86
N ASP A 597 -22.14 34.46 6.88
CA ASP A 597 -21.76 33.43 5.91
C ASP A 597 -21.07 34.09 4.71
N MET A 598 -19.82 33.72 4.48
CA MET A 598 -18.98 34.31 3.42
C MET A 598 -19.49 33.98 2.02
N LYS A 599 -20.20 32.86 1.84
CA LYS A 599 -20.72 32.43 0.54
C LYS A 599 -21.97 33.18 0.15
N THR A 600 -22.90 33.36 1.09
CA THR A 600 -24.17 34.08 0.85
C THR A 600 -24.05 35.58 1.08
N ARG A 601 -23.00 36.02 1.77
CA ARG A 601 -22.78 37.39 2.23
C ARG A 601 -23.94 37.92 3.08
N GLN A 602 -24.49 37.05 3.93
CA GLN A 602 -25.63 37.34 4.79
C GLN A 602 -25.36 36.95 6.24
N ILE A 603 -26.04 37.62 7.17
CA ILE A 603 -26.06 37.23 8.58
C ILE A 603 -26.93 35.98 8.69
N VAL A 604 -26.29 34.86 9.02
CA VAL A 604 -26.96 33.55 9.19
C VAL A 604 -27.33 33.28 10.64
N TRP A 605 -26.75 34.01 11.60
CA TRP A 605 -27.05 33.84 13.01
C TRP A 605 -26.86 35.14 13.77
N SER A 606 -27.73 35.43 14.73
CA SER A 606 -27.59 36.54 15.66
C SER A 606 -28.19 36.21 17.02
N SER A 607 -27.55 36.67 18.08
CA SER A 607 -28.02 36.49 19.46
C SER A 607 -27.74 37.73 20.30
N SER A 608 -28.67 38.06 21.20
CA SER A 608 -28.49 39.08 22.24
C SER A 608 -28.78 38.47 23.61
N SER A 609 -27.90 38.72 24.56
CA SER A 609 -27.97 38.15 25.90
C SER A 609 -27.57 39.18 26.95
N TYR A 610 -28.34 39.22 28.04
CA TYR A 610 -28.11 40.05 29.23
C TYR A 610 -28.39 39.21 30.47
N ASN A 611 -27.46 39.17 31.43
CA ASN A 611 -27.67 38.52 32.71
C ASN A 611 -26.90 39.22 33.85
N GLU A 612 -27.44 39.08 35.06
CA GLU A 612 -26.80 39.48 36.32
C GLU A 612 -26.52 38.25 37.20
N GLY A 613 -25.52 38.37 38.09
CA GLY A 613 -25.01 37.23 38.87
C GLY A 613 -26.00 36.60 39.87
N ASP A 614 -27.10 37.29 40.16
CA ASP A 614 -28.21 36.82 41.00
C ASP A 614 -29.42 36.30 40.21
N ASP A 615 -29.33 36.23 38.88
CA ASP A 615 -30.36 35.60 38.04
C ASP A 615 -30.50 34.11 38.38
N GLY A 616 -31.72 33.70 38.76
CA GLY A 616 -32.06 32.30 39.04
C GLY A 616 -31.49 31.75 40.36
N VAL A 617 -31.15 32.64 41.31
CA VAL A 617 -30.70 32.26 42.66
C VAL A 617 -31.87 31.80 43.53
N TYR A 618 -31.67 30.68 44.24
CA TYR A 618 -32.60 30.12 45.23
C TYR A 618 -32.11 30.42 46.67
N PHE A 619 -32.86 29.97 47.69
CA PHE A 619 -32.52 30.18 49.10
C PHE A 619 -31.03 29.88 49.41
N PHE A 620 -30.43 30.70 50.29
CA PHE A 620 -29.01 30.61 50.72
C PHE A 620 -27.96 30.88 49.63
N ASN A 621 -28.24 31.80 48.69
CA ASN A 621 -27.34 32.12 47.56
C ASN A 621 -27.04 30.91 46.66
N LEU A 622 -27.87 29.86 46.73
CA LEU A 622 -27.68 28.66 45.92
C LEU A 622 -27.94 29.00 44.45
N GLY A 623 -26.91 28.84 43.62
CA GLY A 623 -26.93 29.20 42.21
C GLY A 623 -26.30 30.55 41.89
N LYS A 624 -25.90 31.37 42.87
CA LYS A 624 -25.28 32.69 42.60
C LYS A 624 -23.96 32.54 41.84
N ILE A 625 -23.75 33.37 40.83
CA ILE A 625 -22.46 33.48 40.13
C ILE A 625 -21.78 34.79 40.55
N ASN A 626 -20.55 34.68 41.05
CA ASN A 626 -19.83 35.82 41.63
C ASN A 626 -18.79 36.46 40.69
N THR A 627 -18.60 35.89 39.49
CA THR A 627 -17.66 36.39 38.47
C THR A 627 -18.35 36.60 37.12
N ALA A 628 -18.00 37.68 36.42
CA ALA A 628 -18.45 37.94 35.06
C ALA A 628 -17.97 36.84 34.09
N HIS A 629 -16.79 36.25 34.35
CA HIS A 629 -16.30 35.07 33.65
C HIS A 629 -17.30 33.90 33.70
N GLY A 630 -17.81 33.56 34.89
CA GLY A 630 -18.77 32.49 35.07
C GLY A 630 -20.05 32.73 34.28
N MET A 631 -20.53 33.97 34.28
CA MET A 631 -21.72 34.36 33.53
C MET A 631 -21.49 34.35 32.02
N ALA A 632 -20.41 34.98 31.54
CA ALA A 632 -20.05 35.01 30.14
C ALA A 632 -19.87 33.59 29.60
N SER A 633 -19.20 32.70 30.34
CA SER A 633 -19.08 31.28 29.97
C SER A 633 -20.44 30.60 29.84
N GLY A 634 -21.37 30.82 30.77
CA GLY A 634 -22.71 30.23 30.74
C GLY A 634 -23.57 30.76 29.59
N MET A 635 -23.58 32.08 29.40
CA MET A 635 -24.33 32.78 28.35
C MET A 635 -23.82 32.43 26.96
N VAL A 636 -22.50 32.42 26.76
CA VAL A 636 -21.89 32.05 25.47
C VAL A 636 -22.14 30.58 25.16
N ARG A 637 -22.05 29.68 26.14
CA ARG A 637 -22.42 28.27 25.95
C ARG A 637 -23.85 28.13 25.46
N ALA A 638 -24.80 28.82 26.08
CA ALA A 638 -26.19 28.78 25.68
C ALA A 638 -26.40 29.31 24.26
N ALA A 639 -25.73 30.41 23.90
CA ALA A 639 -25.77 30.99 22.57
C ALA A 639 -25.18 30.04 21.50
N VAL A 640 -23.97 29.50 21.74
CA VAL A 640 -23.31 28.55 20.82
C VAL A 640 -24.13 27.26 20.66
N ARG A 641 -24.77 26.75 21.72
CA ARG A 641 -25.68 25.59 21.61
C ARG A 641 -26.89 25.87 20.73
N LYS A 642 -27.45 27.08 20.79
CA LYS A 642 -28.53 27.50 19.86
C LYS A 642 -28.02 27.64 18.43
N MET A 643 -26.78 28.12 18.24
CA MET A 643 -26.12 28.16 16.94
C MET A 643 -25.93 26.76 16.35
N GLU A 644 -25.37 25.83 17.13
CA GLU A 644 -25.15 24.43 16.74
C GLU A 644 -26.46 23.77 16.27
N ALA A 645 -27.55 24.00 16.99
CA ALA A 645 -28.87 23.47 16.63
C ALA A 645 -29.39 23.98 15.28
N VAL A 646 -29.03 25.19 14.87
CA VAL A 646 -29.38 25.75 13.55
C VAL A 646 -28.44 25.26 12.45
N PHE A 647 -27.16 25.02 12.78
CA PHE A 647 -26.14 24.65 11.81
C PHE A 647 -26.10 23.15 11.52
N LYS A 648 -26.79 22.32 12.32
CA LYS A 648 -27.00 20.91 11.98
C LYS A 648 -27.84 20.79 10.69
N PRO A 649 -27.45 19.92 9.74
CA PRO A 649 -28.31 19.60 8.61
C PRO A 649 -29.65 19.09 9.15
N ARG A 650 -30.76 19.65 8.70
CA ARG A 650 -32.05 18.97 8.87
C ARG A 650 -31.95 17.68 8.05
N GLU A 651 -32.11 16.52 8.69
CA GLU A 651 -32.55 15.34 7.97
C GLU A 651 -33.88 15.73 7.34
N ASP A 652 -33.90 15.87 6.01
CA ASP A 652 -35.11 16.04 5.23
C ASP A 652 -36.03 14.86 5.56
N HIS A 653 -36.93 15.08 6.53
CA HIS A 653 -38.11 14.26 6.62
C HIS A 653 -38.90 14.56 5.35
N PRO A 654 -39.17 13.55 4.49
CA PRO A 654 -39.99 13.78 3.32
C PRO A 654 -41.32 14.36 3.80
N ALA A 655 -41.69 15.50 3.23
CA ALA A 655 -42.93 16.18 3.52
C ALA A 655 -44.07 15.16 3.53
N GLU A 656 -44.73 15.00 4.69
CA GLU A 656 -45.96 14.24 4.78
C GLU A 656 -46.93 14.79 3.74
N ALA A 657 -47.23 13.94 2.75
CA ALA A 657 -48.25 14.19 1.78
C ALA A 657 -49.56 14.42 2.52
N ASN A 658 -50.01 15.67 2.47
CA ASN A 658 -51.32 16.13 2.90
C ASN A 658 -52.41 15.21 2.32
N PRO A 659 -53.13 14.39 3.10
CA PRO A 659 -54.28 13.66 2.60
C PRO A 659 -55.52 14.55 2.78
N SER A 660 -55.63 15.59 1.96
CA SER A 660 -56.91 16.27 1.76
C SER A 660 -57.58 15.67 0.53
N GLY A 661 -58.26 14.55 0.76
CA GLY A 661 -59.15 13.91 -0.21
C GLY A 661 -60.27 13.17 0.51
N VAL A 662 -61.48 13.72 0.40
CA VAL A 662 -62.79 13.13 0.73
C VAL A 662 -63.12 13.16 2.23
N ARG A 663 -64.11 13.94 2.70
CA ARG A 663 -65.50 14.04 2.21
C ARG A 663 -66.14 15.38 2.56
#